data_AF-A0A0T5PKQ8-F1
#
_entry.id   AF-A0A0T5PKQ8-F1
#
_cell.length_a   1.000
_cell.length_b   1.000
_cell.length_c   1.000
_cell.angle_alpha   90.00
_cell.angle_beta   90.00
_cell.angle_gamma   90.00
#
_symmetry.space_group_name_H-M   'P 1'
#
loop_
_entity.id
_entity.type
_entity.pdbx_description
1 polymer ?
#
loop_
_entity_poly.entity_id
_entity_poly.type
_entity_poly.pdbx_seq_one_letter_code
_entity_poly.pdbx_strand_id
1 'polypeptide(L)'
;MQTKAKRMRELVQQILDGDTLHSHQKIAAQKTFSAFDGEVRAVVTAAEMQAGKSGVALALACLQRLSMSDEDICEKAKLKDTLYLVTMPDIALIEQAQKDLSLAKNIVVSNFVRFEQDLERNFKGYPPKLILIDECHYGSNAASIRYCSIFDYLEKQNDQCKVVFISATPFGALYAAEQDYEVAKHLESVATKENDKVALREAQQLAEAAARNSILRRDFQTKLVFHRTSPEYYGVRQMLSSNKVTHLDSTTRNFLDQSVARDKFMQLFQHYEGAGWALVRVNAGMAMQAKDELIASGINPSNIFILGSNLQDVPDEELTTIDRFKREFDECIDFEEKLIAITVAGCRAGINFGQMMKTRLIATWDNTITSVASVVQANIGRACGYHQNRDAQHFTNLNATQAYGAILDYLDKNTAEHAASDFEGLREFFEEVCQEYNVNGLDVGLAIKSKRRRPIGDVETYMTEGYVAVPARLLNPEYDFTKHTTDPLLLKAIELLREEMVKGGGPNVKGNRAMRGAAKNWIKAQWVNGDSFDNPEKARKEGTMKERAIKFAQHLDDKLPIEFNQIVLPGAGEYTENKYVTAIVFSIFNISRREVAKKIMSESDVHQMCDHFGIPHDDTMFLLFKRGEYDADKTRIKIESNEGPDLITLIHDESQFSEKERNK
;
A
#
# COMPACT_ATOMS: atom_id res chain seq x y z
N MET A 1 -46.16 27.75 -21.67
CA MET A 1 -45.09 27.30 -20.76
C MET A 1 -45.29 25.86 -20.34
N GLN A 2 -46.44 25.50 -19.75
CA GLN A 2 -46.79 24.12 -19.36
C GLN A 2 -46.60 23.05 -20.46
N THR A 3 -47.02 23.31 -21.71
CA THR A 3 -46.83 22.34 -22.82
C THR A 3 -45.36 22.08 -23.15
N LYS A 4 -44.49 23.09 -23.01
CA LYS A 4 -43.04 22.96 -23.22
C LYS A 4 -42.40 22.18 -22.06
N ALA A 5 -42.75 22.53 -20.82
CA ALA A 5 -42.25 21.83 -19.64
C ALA A 5 -42.62 20.34 -19.67
N LYS A 6 -43.89 20.02 -19.99
CA LYS A 6 -44.36 18.65 -20.18
C LYS A 6 -43.54 17.89 -21.22
N ARG A 7 -43.32 18.48 -22.40
CA ARG A 7 -42.48 17.88 -23.45
C ARG A 7 -41.04 17.64 -22.99
N MET A 8 -40.45 18.57 -22.24
CA MET A 8 -39.09 18.39 -21.70
C MET A 8 -39.05 17.24 -20.68
N ARG A 9 -40.05 17.12 -19.80
CA ARG A 9 -40.17 16.01 -18.86
C ARG A 9 -40.36 14.67 -19.57
N GLU A 10 -41.20 14.63 -20.60
CA GLU A 10 -41.42 13.42 -21.41
C GLU A 10 -40.10 12.91 -22.04
N LEU A 11 -39.25 13.81 -22.56
CA LEU A 11 -37.93 13.42 -23.11
C LEU A 11 -37.01 12.81 -22.06
N VAL A 12 -37.01 13.35 -20.84
CA VAL A 12 -36.22 12.79 -19.73
C VAL A 12 -36.79 11.46 -19.27
N GLN A 13 -38.12 11.37 -19.17
CA GLN A 13 -38.82 10.16 -18.77
C GLN A 13 -38.59 9.01 -19.77
N GLN A 14 -38.51 9.30 -21.08
CA GLN A 14 -38.15 8.31 -22.10
C GLN A 14 -36.77 7.69 -21.87
N ILE A 15 -35.80 8.45 -21.35
CA ILE A 15 -34.48 7.93 -21.00
C ILE A 15 -34.58 7.05 -19.76
N LEU A 16 -35.30 7.52 -18.72
CA LEU A 16 -35.43 6.83 -17.44
C LEU A 16 -36.20 5.51 -17.57
N ASP A 17 -37.29 5.50 -18.35
CA ASP A 17 -38.17 4.35 -18.53
C ASP A 17 -37.73 3.44 -19.68
N GLY A 18 -36.82 3.91 -20.55
CA GLY A 18 -36.31 3.15 -21.69
C GLY A 18 -35.48 1.92 -21.31
N ASP A 19 -35.13 1.16 -22.35
CA ASP A 19 -34.41 -0.12 -22.24
C ASP A 19 -32.92 0.02 -21.95
N THR A 20 -32.37 1.24 -22.02
CA THR A 20 -30.94 1.49 -21.74
C THR A 20 -30.61 1.35 -20.25
N LEU A 21 -31.58 1.56 -19.36
CA LEU A 21 -31.40 1.46 -17.92
C LEU A 21 -32.07 0.20 -17.38
N HIS A 22 -31.30 -0.59 -16.64
CA HIS A 22 -31.84 -1.76 -15.96
C HIS A 22 -32.64 -1.37 -14.71
N SER A 23 -33.63 -2.19 -14.34
CA SER A 23 -34.53 -1.94 -13.19
C SER A 23 -33.77 -1.65 -11.90
N HIS A 24 -32.75 -2.46 -11.57
CA HIS A 24 -31.95 -2.28 -10.36
C HIS A 24 -31.14 -0.96 -10.36
N GLN A 25 -30.75 -0.42 -11.52
CA GLN A 25 -30.10 0.89 -11.63
C GLN A 25 -31.08 2.03 -11.36
N LYS A 26 -32.29 1.96 -11.94
CA LYS A 26 -33.37 2.93 -11.69
C LYS A 26 -33.76 2.95 -10.22
N ILE A 27 -33.92 1.77 -9.63
CA ILE A 27 -34.27 1.58 -8.22
C ILE A 27 -33.19 2.18 -7.31
N ALA A 28 -31.91 1.93 -7.59
CA ALA A 28 -30.81 2.53 -6.84
C ALA A 28 -30.80 4.06 -6.95
N ALA A 29 -30.93 4.60 -8.17
CA ALA A 29 -30.97 6.04 -8.39
C ALA A 29 -32.17 6.70 -7.69
N GLN A 30 -33.35 6.08 -7.72
CA GLN A 30 -34.53 6.59 -7.03
C GLN A 30 -34.33 6.62 -5.51
N LYS A 31 -33.75 5.57 -4.92
CA LYS A 31 -33.43 5.55 -3.48
C LYS A 31 -32.42 6.62 -3.12
N THR A 32 -31.33 6.73 -3.89
CA THR A 32 -30.30 7.75 -3.70
C THR A 32 -30.89 9.16 -3.81
N PHE A 33 -31.77 9.41 -4.78
CA PHE A 33 -32.38 10.72 -4.95
C PHE A 33 -33.39 11.04 -3.83
N SER A 34 -34.20 10.07 -3.42
CA SER A 34 -35.15 10.20 -2.30
C SER A 34 -34.46 10.37 -0.95
N ALA A 35 -33.20 9.94 -0.81
CA ALA A 35 -32.42 10.10 0.41
C ALA A 35 -31.98 11.56 0.68
N PHE A 36 -32.14 12.47 -0.29
CA PHE A 36 -31.94 13.92 -0.08
C PHE A 36 -33.17 14.58 0.58
N ASP A 37 -33.69 13.99 1.65
CA ASP A 37 -34.79 14.51 2.45
C ASP A 37 -34.29 15.43 3.58
N GLY A 38 -35.12 16.37 4.01
CA GLY A 38 -34.75 17.32 5.06
C GLY A 38 -33.49 18.12 4.72
N GLU A 39 -32.50 18.05 5.60
CA GLU A 39 -31.21 18.76 5.49
C GLU A 39 -30.10 17.90 4.87
N VAL A 40 -30.42 16.69 4.37
CA VAL A 40 -29.44 15.80 3.72
C VAL A 40 -28.96 16.39 2.40
N ARG A 41 -27.66 16.67 2.33
CA ARG A 41 -26.97 17.19 1.14
C ARG A 41 -26.02 16.19 0.49
N ALA A 42 -25.62 15.12 1.20
CA ALA A 42 -24.70 14.11 0.69
C ALA A 42 -25.29 12.70 0.80
N VAL A 43 -25.12 11.90 -0.26
CA VAL A 43 -25.49 10.48 -0.26
C VAL A 43 -24.35 9.63 -0.80
N VAL A 44 -23.95 8.61 -0.05
CA VAL A 44 -23.00 7.60 -0.50
C VAL A 44 -23.79 6.44 -1.09
N THR A 45 -23.59 6.17 -2.37
CA THR A 45 -24.15 5.02 -3.08
C THR A 45 -23.09 3.92 -3.19
N ALA A 46 -23.15 2.94 -2.29
CA ALA A 46 -22.30 1.76 -2.31
C ALA A 46 -22.80 0.79 -3.39
N ALA A 47 -21.96 0.48 -4.38
CA ALA A 47 -22.35 -0.33 -5.54
C ALA A 47 -21.23 -1.26 -5.99
N GLU A 48 -21.50 -2.56 -6.07
CA GLU A 48 -20.48 -3.55 -6.45
C GLU A 48 -19.78 -3.22 -7.79
N MET A 49 -18.57 -3.75 -7.96
CA MET A 49 -17.80 -3.51 -9.17
C MET A 49 -18.53 -4.00 -10.43
N GLN A 50 -18.58 -3.14 -11.44
CA GLN A 50 -19.25 -3.46 -12.71
C GLN A 50 -20.75 -3.79 -12.55
N ALA A 51 -21.38 -3.36 -11.46
CA ALA A 51 -22.83 -3.39 -11.24
C ALA A 51 -23.61 -2.36 -12.08
N GLY A 52 -22.95 -1.57 -12.93
CA GLY A 52 -23.60 -0.55 -13.76
C GLY A 52 -23.78 0.81 -13.07
N LYS A 53 -22.74 1.28 -12.37
CA LYS A 53 -22.67 2.60 -11.70
C LYS A 53 -22.96 3.77 -12.66
N SER A 54 -22.44 3.74 -13.90
CA SER A 54 -22.74 4.75 -14.92
C SER A 54 -24.24 4.84 -15.22
N GLY A 55 -24.97 3.71 -15.19
CA GLY A 55 -26.43 3.69 -15.36
C GLY A 55 -27.16 4.33 -14.17
N VAL A 56 -26.69 4.10 -12.94
CA VAL A 56 -27.19 4.80 -11.75
C VAL A 56 -26.97 6.32 -11.87
N ALA A 57 -25.79 6.74 -12.32
CA ALA A 57 -25.48 8.15 -12.55
C ALA A 57 -26.35 8.80 -13.63
N LEU A 58 -26.60 8.08 -14.74
CA LEU A 58 -27.50 8.54 -15.80
C LEU A 58 -28.93 8.73 -15.28
N ALA A 59 -29.43 7.76 -14.51
CA ALA A 59 -30.76 7.84 -13.90
C ALA A 59 -30.84 8.97 -12.86
N LEU A 60 -29.81 9.18 -12.04
CA LEU A 60 -29.73 10.30 -11.09
C LEU A 60 -29.80 11.66 -11.78
N ALA A 61 -29.11 11.83 -12.90
CA ALA A 61 -29.19 13.06 -13.69
C ALA A 61 -30.58 13.27 -14.29
N CYS A 62 -31.28 12.20 -14.68
CA CYS A 62 -32.67 12.29 -15.12
C CYS A 62 -33.58 12.73 -13.98
N LEU A 63 -33.45 12.14 -12.79
CA LEU A 63 -34.23 12.50 -11.60
C LEU A 63 -33.97 13.96 -11.17
N GLN A 64 -32.71 14.41 -11.21
CA GLN A 64 -32.36 15.80 -10.98
C GLN A 64 -33.06 16.72 -11.98
N ARG A 65 -33.05 16.39 -13.28
CA ARG A 65 -33.72 17.19 -14.30
C ARG A 65 -35.23 17.25 -14.08
N LEU A 66 -35.83 16.12 -13.70
CA LEU A 66 -37.26 16.03 -13.37
C LEU A 66 -37.62 16.80 -12.09
N SER A 67 -36.68 17.06 -11.19
CA SER A 67 -36.94 17.85 -9.98
C SER A 67 -37.04 19.36 -10.23
N MET A 68 -36.65 19.84 -11.41
CA MET A 68 -36.68 21.28 -11.72
C MET A 68 -38.10 21.83 -11.83
N SER A 69 -38.29 23.12 -11.55
CA SER A 69 -39.56 23.80 -11.79
C SER A 69 -39.88 23.87 -13.30
N ASP A 70 -41.14 24.14 -13.62
CA ASP A 70 -41.58 24.27 -15.01
C ASP A 70 -40.92 25.46 -15.72
N GLU A 71 -40.57 26.52 -14.98
CA GLU A 71 -39.79 27.64 -15.47
C GLU A 71 -38.37 27.21 -15.81
N ASP A 72 -37.70 26.58 -14.85
CA ASP A 72 -36.28 26.28 -14.93
C ASP A 72 -35.99 25.16 -15.94
N ILE A 73 -36.84 24.15 -16.03
CA ILE A 73 -36.69 23.06 -17.01
C ILE A 73 -36.84 23.56 -18.46
N CYS A 74 -37.51 24.70 -18.66
CA CYS A 74 -37.72 25.32 -19.96
C CYS A 74 -36.61 26.31 -20.37
N GLU A 75 -35.74 26.71 -19.43
CA GLU A 75 -34.66 27.67 -19.66
C GLU A 75 -33.41 26.96 -20.22
N LYS A 76 -32.95 27.43 -21.39
CA LYS A 76 -31.80 26.84 -22.08
C LYS A 76 -30.50 27.09 -21.33
N ALA A 77 -30.37 28.23 -20.65
CA ALA A 77 -29.20 28.54 -19.84
C ALA A 77 -29.07 27.59 -18.63
N LYS A 78 -30.20 27.10 -18.10
CA LYS A 78 -30.28 26.13 -17.00
C LYS A 78 -30.33 24.67 -17.48
N LEU A 79 -30.01 24.37 -18.74
CA LEU A 79 -30.00 23.00 -19.24
C LEU A 79 -28.96 22.13 -18.51
N LYS A 80 -27.78 22.70 -18.23
CA LYS A 80 -26.74 22.01 -17.46
C LYS A 80 -27.02 22.19 -15.99
N ASP A 81 -27.35 21.10 -15.30
CA ASP A 81 -27.74 21.10 -13.89
C ASP A 81 -27.03 20.00 -13.07
N THR A 82 -26.31 19.10 -13.74
CA THR A 82 -25.61 17.98 -13.12
C THR A 82 -24.14 17.98 -13.55
N LEU A 83 -23.22 17.90 -12.60
CA LEU A 83 -21.79 17.74 -12.83
C LEU A 83 -21.38 16.31 -12.45
N TYR A 84 -20.77 15.58 -13.37
CA TYR A 84 -20.19 14.27 -13.12
C TYR A 84 -18.68 14.40 -13.04
N LEU A 85 -18.10 14.01 -11.91
CA LEU A 85 -16.67 14.08 -11.64
C LEU A 85 -16.07 12.68 -11.61
N VAL A 86 -15.09 12.46 -12.47
CA VAL A 86 -14.16 11.34 -12.34
C VAL A 86 -12.98 11.77 -11.47
N THR A 87 -12.52 10.87 -10.61
CA THR A 87 -11.45 11.14 -9.65
C THR A 87 -10.08 11.28 -10.29
N MET A 88 -9.84 10.62 -11.42
CA MET A 88 -8.54 10.61 -12.10
C MET A 88 -8.46 11.65 -13.22
N PRO A 89 -7.27 12.25 -13.46
CA PRO A 89 -7.07 13.23 -14.53
C PRO A 89 -7.06 12.62 -15.96
N ASP A 90 -7.20 11.30 -16.07
CA ASP A 90 -7.10 10.55 -17.33
C ASP A 90 -8.20 10.94 -18.33
N ILE A 91 -7.79 11.30 -19.55
CA ILE A 91 -8.69 11.70 -20.63
C ILE A 91 -9.57 10.52 -21.08
N ALA A 92 -9.04 9.29 -21.07
CA ALA A 92 -9.79 8.12 -21.52
C ALA A 92 -11.00 7.81 -20.61
N LEU A 93 -10.85 8.00 -19.29
CA LEU A 93 -11.95 7.83 -18.34
C LEU A 93 -13.04 8.89 -18.52
N ILE A 94 -12.65 10.12 -18.83
CA ILE A 94 -13.58 11.20 -19.16
C ILE A 94 -14.35 10.87 -20.44
N GLU A 95 -13.67 10.43 -21.51
CA GLU A 95 -14.31 10.08 -22.78
C GLU A 95 -15.28 8.91 -22.63
N GLN A 96 -14.91 7.90 -21.84
CA GLN A 96 -15.78 6.78 -21.52
C GLN A 96 -17.02 7.24 -20.75
N ALA A 97 -16.85 8.04 -19.70
CA ALA A 97 -17.97 8.59 -18.94
C ALA A 97 -18.88 9.49 -19.81
N GLN A 98 -18.30 10.28 -20.72
CA GLN A 98 -19.08 11.08 -21.67
C GLN A 98 -19.92 10.22 -22.61
N LYS A 99 -19.38 9.10 -23.08
CA LYS A 99 -20.10 8.15 -23.92
C LYS A 99 -21.24 7.48 -23.15
N ASP A 100 -20.95 6.96 -21.95
CA ASP A 100 -21.91 6.28 -21.09
C ASP A 100 -23.08 7.20 -20.69
N LEU A 101 -22.81 8.49 -20.49
CA LEU A 101 -23.79 9.48 -20.03
C LEU A 101 -24.40 10.32 -21.17
N SER A 102 -24.07 10.00 -22.44
CA SER A 102 -24.40 10.83 -23.61
C SER A 102 -25.89 11.06 -23.85
N LEU A 103 -26.77 10.20 -23.30
CA LEU A 103 -28.22 10.34 -23.36
C LEU A 103 -28.73 11.54 -22.54
N ALA A 104 -28.13 11.82 -21.38
CA ALA A 104 -28.54 12.93 -20.52
C ALA A 104 -27.85 14.24 -20.92
N LYS A 105 -28.59 15.09 -21.64
CA LYS A 105 -28.05 16.37 -22.14
C LYS A 105 -27.80 17.41 -21.04
N ASN A 106 -28.29 17.18 -19.83
CA ASN A 106 -28.10 18.05 -18.67
C ASN A 106 -26.80 17.81 -17.88
N ILE A 107 -26.06 16.74 -18.21
CA ILE A 107 -24.79 16.41 -17.54
C ILE A 107 -23.62 17.15 -18.19
N VAL A 108 -22.64 17.52 -17.37
CA VAL A 108 -21.28 17.89 -17.77
C VAL A 108 -20.32 16.91 -17.10
N VAL A 109 -19.43 16.28 -17.89
CA VAL A 109 -18.40 15.36 -17.37
C VAL A 109 -17.07 16.09 -17.23
N SER A 110 -16.49 16.05 -16.04
CA SER A 110 -15.22 16.70 -15.71
C SER A 110 -14.39 15.85 -14.74
N ASN A 111 -13.26 16.38 -14.29
CA ASN A 111 -12.38 15.80 -13.28
C ASN A 111 -11.98 16.85 -12.24
N PHE A 112 -11.35 16.43 -11.15
CA PHE A 112 -10.95 17.33 -10.06
C PHE A 112 -9.91 18.39 -10.44
N VAL A 113 -9.21 18.24 -11.57
CA VAL A 113 -8.19 19.19 -12.02
C VAL A 113 -8.81 20.38 -12.74
N ARG A 114 -9.87 20.16 -13.51
CA ARG A 114 -10.46 21.21 -14.38
C ARG A 114 -11.92 21.55 -14.09
N PHE A 115 -12.53 20.99 -13.03
CA PHE A 115 -13.96 21.19 -12.77
C PHE A 115 -14.34 22.67 -12.64
N GLU A 116 -13.51 23.52 -12.04
CA GLU A 116 -13.77 24.97 -11.93
C GLU A 116 -13.89 25.64 -13.30
N GLN A 117 -13.00 25.31 -14.24
CA GLN A 117 -13.06 25.80 -15.62
C GLN A 117 -14.31 25.28 -16.34
N ASP A 118 -14.67 24.02 -16.11
CA ASP A 118 -15.87 23.42 -16.70
C ASP A 118 -17.16 23.99 -16.09
N LEU A 119 -17.15 24.42 -14.82
CA LEU A 119 -18.23 25.17 -14.18
C LEU A 119 -18.46 26.49 -14.91
N GLU A 120 -17.43 27.32 -15.05
CA GLU A 120 -17.52 28.62 -15.73
C GLU A 120 -17.99 28.48 -17.17
N ARG A 121 -17.43 27.52 -17.91
CA ARG A 121 -17.69 27.35 -19.34
C ARG A 121 -19.09 26.81 -19.64
N ASN A 122 -19.58 25.85 -18.86
CA ASN A 122 -20.76 25.06 -19.24
C ASN A 122 -22.03 25.45 -18.49
N PHE A 123 -21.92 25.99 -17.27
CA PHE A 123 -23.06 26.26 -16.41
C PHE A 123 -23.59 27.70 -16.52
N LYS A 124 -22.92 28.59 -17.26
CA LYS A 124 -23.44 29.91 -17.67
C LYS A 124 -23.98 30.76 -16.52
N GLY A 125 -23.31 30.73 -15.37
CA GLY A 125 -23.75 31.43 -14.16
C GLY A 125 -24.86 30.74 -13.36
N TYR A 126 -25.31 29.55 -13.77
CA TYR A 126 -26.27 28.71 -13.05
C TYR A 126 -25.57 27.47 -12.49
N PRO A 127 -25.11 27.49 -11.23
CA PRO A 127 -24.32 26.39 -10.69
C PRO A 127 -25.08 25.05 -10.69
N PRO A 128 -24.38 23.90 -10.78
CA PRO A 128 -25.01 22.59 -10.72
C PRO A 128 -25.86 22.43 -9.47
N LYS A 129 -26.97 21.70 -9.62
CA LYS A 129 -27.86 21.29 -8.53
C LYS A 129 -27.47 19.92 -7.96
N LEU A 130 -26.81 19.10 -8.77
CA LEU A 130 -26.32 17.78 -8.40
C LEU A 130 -24.86 17.61 -8.85
N ILE A 131 -24.01 17.12 -7.95
CA ILE A 131 -22.66 16.66 -8.27
C ILE A 131 -22.59 15.16 -8.00
N LEU A 132 -22.16 14.40 -9.01
CA LEU A 132 -21.94 12.97 -8.94
C LEU A 132 -20.43 12.73 -8.95
N ILE A 133 -19.90 12.03 -7.97
CA ILE A 133 -18.47 11.70 -7.88
C ILE A 133 -18.34 10.18 -7.99
N ASP A 134 -17.72 9.73 -9.07
CA ASP A 134 -17.54 8.30 -9.38
C ASP A 134 -16.15 7.79 -9.01
N GLU A 135 -16.07 6.50 -8.65
CA GLU A 135 -14.90 5.84 -8.09
C GLU A 135 -14.28 6.65 -6.94
N CYS A 136 -15.13 7.02 -5.96
CA CYS A 136 -14.66 7.66 -4.74
C CYS A 136 -13.90 6.64 -3.86
N HIS A 137 -12.60 6.56 -4.11
CA HIS A 137 -11.64 5.86 -3.27
C HIS A 137 -10.70 6.91 -2.69
N TYR A 138 -10.51 6.89 -1.38
CA TYR A 138 -9.61 7.81 -0.70
C TYR A 138 -8.19 7.27 -0.87
N GLY A 139 -7.51 7.71 -1.93
CA GLY A 139 -6.07 7.57 -2.05
C GLY A 139 -5.41 8.74 -1.33
N SER A 140 -4.80 8.49 -0.17
CA SER A 140 -4.06 9.47 0.63
C SER A 140 -2.67 9.82 0.08
N ASN A 141 -2.47 9.71 -1.24
CA ASN A 141 -1.22 10.13 -1.89
C ASN A 141 -1.11 11.66 -1.93
N ALA A 142 0.08 12.19 -2.24
CA ALA A 142 0.26 13.59 -2.63
C ALA A 142 -0.53 13.98 -3.91
N ALA A 143 -1.01 12.97 -4.65
CA ALA A 143 -2.01 13.07 -5.72
C ALA A 143 -3.47 12.97 -5.21
N SER A 144 -3.68 13.07 -3.89
CA SER A 144 -5.00 13.02 -3.25
C SER A 144 -5.95 13.91 -4.02
N ILE A 145 -7.05 13.30 -4.45
CA ILE A 145 -8.22 14.00 -4.96
C ILE A 145 -8.46 15.15 -4.00
N ARG A 146 -8.35 16.39 -4.49
CA ARG A 146 -8.57 17.59 -3.69
C ARG A 146 -10.06 17.69 -3.37
N TYR A 147 -10.58 16.78 -2.55
CA TYR A 147 -11.94 16.84 -2.07
C TYR A 147 -12.16 18.18 -1.36
N CYS A 148 -11.11 18.74 -0.74
CA CYS A 148 -11.08 20.12 -0.26
C CYS A 148 -11.60 21.14 -1.28
N SER A 149 -11.15 21.14 -2.55
CA SER A 149 -11.58 22.17 -3.49
C SER A 149 -13.05 22.05 -3.89
N ILE A 150 -13.55 20.81 -4.07
CA ILE A 150 -14.98 20.61 -4.34
C ILE A 150 -15.84 20.91 -3.11
N PHE A 151 -15.37 20.57 -1.90
CA PHE A 151 -16.09 20.89 -0.66
C PHE A 151 -16.08 22.39 -0.36
N ASP A 152 -14.95 23.06 -0.55
CA ASP A 152 -14.84 24.52 -0.48
C ASP A 152 -15.82 25.19 -1.43
N TYR A 153 -15.95 24.68 -2.66
CA TYR A 153 -16.95 25.15 -3.61
C TYR A 153 -18.38 24.93 -3.09
N LEU A 154 -18.69 23.74 -2.57
CA LEU A 154 -20.02 23.38 -2.04
C LEU A 154 -20.41 24.14 -0.77
N GLU A 155 -19.45 24.62 0.00
CA GLU A 155 -19.68 25.39 1.24
C GLU A 155 -19.72 26.90 0.97
N LYS A 156 -18.79 27.41 0.15
CA LYS A 156 -18.60 28.85 -0.02
C LYS A 156 -19.33 29.43 -1.22
N GLN A 157 -19.59 28.61 -2.24
CA GLN A 157 -20.14 29.08 -3.52
C GLN A 157 -21.47 28.44 -3.90
N ASN A 158 -21.72 27.19 -3.48
CA ASN A 158 -22.92 26.44 -3.87
C ASN A 158 -23.50 25.59 -2.72
N ASP A 159 -23.95 26.29 -1.68
CA ASP A 159 -24.51 25.78 -0.43
C ASP A 159 -25.85 25.02 -0.58
N GLN A 160 -26.48 25.08 -1.75
CA GLN A 160 -27.73 24.36 -2.05
C GLN A 160 -27.51 23.10 -2.89
N CYS A 161 -26.28 22.82 -3.29
CA CYS A 161 -25.99 21.67 -4.15
C CYS A 161 -26.03 20.36 -3.36
N LYS A 162 -26.58 19.33 -4.02
CA LYS A 162 -26.60 17.95 -3.57
C LYS A 162 -25.39 17.19 -4.15
N VAL A 163 -24.86 16.23 -3.40
CA VAL A 163 -23.69 15.44 -3.79
C VAL A 163 -23.98 13.96 -3.62
N VAL A 164 -23.64 13.17 -4.64
CA VAL A 164 -23.64 11.70 -4.56
C VAL A 164 -22.25 11.17 -4.78
N PHE A 165 -21.80 10.33 -3.86
CA PHE A 165 -20.56 9.56 -3.96
C PHE A 165 -20.89 8.14 -4.42
N ILE A 166 -20.38 7.68 -5.56
CA ILE A 166 -20.65 6.35 -6.10
C ILE A 166 -19.37 5.53 -6.06
N SER A 167 -19.36 4.41 -5.34
CA SER A 167 -18.14 3.60 -5.16
C SER A 167 -18.43 2.14 -4.83
N ALA A 168 -17.52 1.26 -5.26
CA ALA A 168 -17.54 -0.15 -4.92
C ALA A 168 -16.98 -0.45 -3.54
N THR A 169 -16.10 0.41 -3.04
CA THR A 169 -15.49 0.27 -1.72
C THR A 169 -15.49 1.60 -0.98
N PRO A 170 -16.68 2.18 -0.71
CA PRO A 170 -16.77 3.47 -0.04
C PRO A 170 -16.26 3.38 1.40
N PHE A 171 -16.32 2.20 2.03
CA PHE A 171 -16.05 2.03 3.47
C PHE A 171 -14.62 2.36 3.87
N GLY A 172 -13.61 2.03 3.05
CA GLY A 172 -12.23 2.43 3.34
C GLY A 172 -12.09 3.96 3.41
N ALA A 173 -12.78 4.69 2.53
CA ALA A 173 -12.80 6.15 2.53
C ALA A 173 -13.60 6.75 3.70
N LEU A 174 -14.75 6.15 4.02
CA LEU A 174 -15.59 6.55 5.15
C LEU A 174 -14.85 6.33 6.48
N TYR A 175 -14.20 5.18 6.63
CA TYR A 175 -13.48 4.78 7.82
C TYR A 175 -12.22 5.62 8.06
N ALA A 176 -11.40 5.84 7.02
CA ALA A 176 -10.19 6.68 7.11
C ALA A 176 -10.50 8.07 7.67
N ALA A 177 -11.57 8.68 7.16
CA ALA A 177 -11.95 10.03 7.51
C ALA A 177 -12.40 10.17 8.97
N GLU A 178 -13.11 9.18 9.52
CA GLU A 178 -13.51 9.20 10.94
C GLU A 178 -12.33 8.88 11.86
N GLN A 179 -11.46 7.93 11.48
CA GLN A 179 -10.30 7.58 12.30
C GLN A 179 -9.34 8.77 12.47
N ASP A 180 -9.05 9.51 11.40
CA ASP A 180 -8.21 10.72 11.45
C ASP A 180 -8.82 11.78 12.39
N TYR A 181 -10.14 11.92 12.38
CA TYR A 181 -10.85 12.86 13.25
C TYR A 181 -10.82 12.42 14.72
N GLU A 182 -11.10 11.15 15.01
CA GLU A 182 -11.08 10.62 16.37
C GLU A 182 -9.70 10.70 17.01
N VAL A 183 -8.64 10.39 16.25
CA VAL A 183 -7.26 10.53 16.71
C VAL A 183 -6.98 11.99 17.06
N ALA A 184 -7.38 12.94 16.21
CA ALA A 184 -7.19 14.36 16.48
C ALA A 184 -7.99 14.83 17.72
N LYS A 185 -9.22 14.34 17.92
CA LYS A 185 -10.03 14.63 19.12
C LYS A 185 -9.46 14.01 20.39
N HIS A 186 -8.88 12.83 20.30
CA HIS A 186 -8.18 12.23 21.42
C HIS A 186 -6.95 13.05 21.82
N LEU A 187 -6.14 13.49 20.85
CA LEU A 187 -5.01 14.38 21.08
C LEU A 187 -5.46 15.72 21.71
N GLU A 188 -6.60 16.28 21.26
CA GLU A 188 -7.18 17.49 21.86
C GLU A 188 -7.54 17.27 23.35
N SER A 189 -8.15 16.12 23.67
CA SER A 189 -8.49 15.74 25.05
C SER A 189 -7.26 15.57 25.94
N VAL A 190 -6.21 14.92 25.43
CA VAL A 190 -4.94 14.74 26.14
C VAL A 190 -4.26 16.08 26.37
N ALA A 191 -4.11 16.92 25.34
CA ALA A 191 -3.50 18.24 25.44
C ALA A 191 -4.27 19.16 26.40
N THR A 192 -5.60 19.05 26.45
CA THR A 192 -6.44 19.76 27.42
C THR A 192 -6.12 19.33 28.86
N LYS A 193 -5.98 18.02 29.11
CA LYS A 193 -5.65 17.48 30.44
C LYS A 193 -4.23 17.85 30.89
N GLU A 194 -3.29 17.89 29.96
CA GLU A 194 -1.89 18.24 30.21
C GLU A 194 -1.63 19.75 30.21
N ASN A 195 -2.64 20.55 29.88
CA ASN A 195 -2.59 22.00 29.78
C ASN A 195 -1.53 22.52 28.78
N ASP A 196 -1.24 21.70 27.75
CA ASP A 196 -0.31 22.03 26.67
C ASP A 196 -1.04 22.80 25.57
N LYS A 197 -0.85 24.12 25.57
CA LYS A 197 -1.50 25.03 24.63
C LYS A 197 -1.02 24.89 23.19
N VAL A 198 0.20 24.38 22.97
CA VAL A 198 0.74 24.18 21.61
C VAL A 198 0.15 22.92 21.03
N ALA A 199 0.24 21.80 21.76
CA ALA A 199 -0.36 20.54 21.36
C ALA A 199 -1.88 20.66 21.19
N LEU A 200 -2.56 21.46 22.03
CA LEU A 200 -3.98 21.71 21.89
C LEU A 200 -4.32 22.39 20.56
N ARG A 201 -3.54 23.42 20.18
CA ARG A 201 -3.76 24.15 18.94
C ARG A 201 -3.47 23.28 17.71
N GLU A 202 -2.43 22.47 17.76
CA GLU A 202 -2.09 21.52 16.69
C GLU A 202 -3.17 20.44 16.55
N ALA A 203 -3.63 19.86 17.66
CA ALA A 203 -4.72 18.87 17.65
C ALA A 203 -6.03 19.45 17.11
N GLN A 204 -6.36 20.70 17.44
CA GLN A 204 -7.52 21.40 16.89
C GLN A 204 -7.41 21.62 15.39
N GLN A 205 -6.23 22.01 14.88
CA GLN A 205 -5.99 22.14 13.44
C GLN A 205 -6.08 20.80 12.71
N LEU A 206 -5.56 19.73 13.30
CA LEU A 206 -5.69 18.37 12.76
C LEU A 206 -7.15 17.91 12.72
N ALA A 207 -7.92 18.16 13.78
CA ALA A 207 -9.33 17.81 13.82
C ALA A 207 -10.15 18.61 12.80
N GLU A 208 -9.83 19.90 12.61
CA GLU A 208 -10.45 20.74 11.60
C GLU A 208 -10.09 20.27 10.18
N ALA A 209 -8.83 19.91 9.92
CA ALA A 209 -8.39 19.38 8.63
C ALA A 209 -8.99 18.00 8.32
N ALA A 210 -9.06 17.09 9.29
CA ALA A 210 -9.68 15.77 9.15
C ALA A 210 -11.19 15.89 8.87
N ALA A 211 -11.88 16.74 9.64
CA ALA A 211 -13.28 17.06 9.39
C ALA A 211 -13.48 17.68 8.00
N ARG A 212 -12.52 18.50 7.54
CA ARG A 212 -12.60 19.14 6.22
C ARG A 212 -12.45 18.19 5.04
N ASN A 213 -11.62 17.17 5.20
CA ASN A 213 -11.32 16.18 4.16
C ASN A 213 -12.27 14.99 4.16
N SER A 214 -13.11 14.85 5.19
CA SER A 214 -14.03 13.72 5.32
C SER A 214 -15.11 13.70 4.24
N ILE A 215 -15.34 12.54 3.64
CA ILE A 215 -16.49 12.31 2.74
C ILE A 215 -17.83 12.32 3.49
N LEU A 216 -17.80 12.10 4.81
CA LEU A 216 -18.97 12.07 5.68
C LEU A 216 -19.42 13.45 6.15
N ARG A 217 -18.65 14.53 5.84
CA ARG A 217 -18.88 15.94 6.20
C ARG A 217 -20.14 16.12 7.03
N ARG A 218 -19.99 16.19 8.36
CA ARG A 218 -21.13 16.15 9.31
C ARG A 218 -22.20 17.20 9.00
N ASP A 219 -21.79 18.36 8.47
CA ASP A 219 -22.69 19.45 8.06
C ASP A 219 -23.56 19.13 6.83
N PHE A 220 -23.24 18.08 6.06
CA PHE A 220 -24.02 17.65 4.90
C PHE A 220 -25.04 16.57 5.22
N GLN A 221 -25.11 16.11 6.49
CA GLN A 221 -26.01 15.04 6.94
C GLN A 221 -26.00 13.84 6.00
N THR A 222 -24.82 13.24 5.85
CA THR A 222 -24.60 12.20 4.85
C THR A 222 -25.45 10.96 5.15
N LYS A 223 -26.03 10.34 4.12
CA LYS A 223 -26.73 9.04 4.20
C LYS A 223 -26.11 7.97 3.29
N LEU A 224 -26.28 6.69 3.65
CA LEU A 224 -25.80 5.56 2.83
C LEU A 224 -26.95 4.89 2.07
N VAL A 225 -26.75 4.59 0.80
CA VAL A 225 -27.64 3.77 -0.03
C VAL A 225 -26.84 2.62 -0.63
N PHE A 226 -27.35 1.40 -0.49
CA PHE A 226 -26.76 0.22 -1.12
C PHE A 226 -27.46 -0.14 -2.42
N HIS A 227 -26.68 -0.23 -3.50
CA HIS A 227 -27.12 -0.67 -4.81
C HIS A 227 -27.11 -2.20 -4.88
N ARG A 228 -28.27 -2.79 -4.64
CA ARG A 228 -28.50 -4.23 -4.83
C ARG A 228 -28.49 -4.56 -6.32
N THR A 229 -27.65 -5.50 -6.71
CA THR A 229 -27.59 -6.01 -8.08
C THR A 229 -28.75 -6.95 -8.38
N SER A 230 -29.10 -7.15 -9.65
CA SER A 230 -30.06 -8.18 -10.03
C SER A 230 -29.47 -9.59 -9.89
N PRO A 231 -30.29 -10.66 -9.85
CA PRO A 231 -29.82 -12.04 -9.75
C PRO A 231 -28.91 -12.51 -10.90
N GLU A 232 -28.94 -11.81 -12.04
CA GLU A 232 -28.09 -12.11 -13.21
C GLU A 232 -26.65 -11.66 -13.02
N TYR A 233 -26.40 -10.75 -12.07
CA TYR A 233 -25.07 -10.26 -11.77
C TYR A 233 -24.22 -11.36 -11.10
N TYR A 234 -23.04 -11.57 -11.66
CA TYR A 234 -22.03 -12.47 -11.10
C TYR A 234 -20.89 -11.62 -10.54
N GLY A 235 -20.78 -11.59 -9.20
CA GLY A 235 -19.77 -10.84 -8.49
C GLY A 235 -18.98 -11.69 -7.50
N VAL A 236 -18.23 -10.99 -6.64
CA VAL A 236 -17.32 -11.61 -5.67
C VAL A 236 -18.03 -12.61 -4.75
N ARG A 237 -19.24 -12.29 -4.27
CA ARG A 237 -20.03 -13.20 -3.42
C ARG A 237 -20.34 -14.52 -4.13
N GLN A 238 -20.77 -14.46 -5.40
CA GLN A 238 -21.05 -15.66 -6.18
C GLN A 238 -19.78 -16.46 -6.47
N MET A 239 -18.66 -15.80 -6.80
CA MET A 239 -17.35 -16.44 -7.00
C MET A 239 -16.86 -17.18 -5.76
N LEU A 240 -17.00 -16.57 -4.57
CA LEU A 240 -16.68 -17.20 -3.29
C LEU A 240 -17.57 -18.44 -3.03
N SER A 241 -18.89 -18.28 -3.16
CA SER A 241 -19.85 -19.37 -2.91
C SER A 241 -19.66 -20.58 -3.84
N SER A 242 -19.12 -20.35 -5.04
CA SER A 242 -18.84 -21.38 -6.05
C SER A 242 -17.41 -21.91 -6.00
N ASN A 243 -16.63 -21.58 -4.96
CA ASN A 243 -15.23 -22.00 -4.79
C ASN A 243 -14.34 -21.64 -6.00
N LYS A 244 -14.56 -20.46 -6.60
CA LYS A 244 -13.79 -19.97 -7.76
C LYS A 244 -12.61 -19.07 -7.35
N VAL A 245 -12.38 -18.89 -6.06
CA VAL A 245 -11.28 -18.08 -5.52
C VAL A 245 -10.25 -19.01 -4.86
N THR A 246 -9.01 -18.96 -5.35
CA THR A 246 -7.86 -19.68 -4.78
C THR A 246 -6.98 -18.70 -4.03
N HIS A 247 -6.67 -19.00 -2.77
CA HIS A 247 -5.85 -18.12 -1.92
C HIS A 247 -4.40 -18.07 -2.42
N LEU A 248 -3.88 -16.84 -2.55
CA LEU A 248 -2.46 -16.55 -2.68
C LEU A 248 -1.98 -15.88 -1.39
N ASP A 249 -1.03 -16.53 -0.72
CA ASP A 249 -0.38 -15.99 0.48
C ASP A 249 0.89 -15.18 0.11
N SER A 250 1.57 -14.64 1.13
CA SER A 250 2.78 -13.84 0.92
C SER A 250 3.92 -14.58 0.20
N THR A 251 3.94 -15.92 0.26
CA THR A 251 4.97 -16.79 -0.32
C THR A 251 4.63 -17.36 -1.69
N THR A 252 3.35 -17.36 -2.07
CA THR A 252 2.85 -17.99 -3.30
C THR A 252 2.30 -16.99 -4.32
N ARG A 253 2.12 -15.73 -3.92
CA ARG A 253 1.54 -14.67 -4.77
C ARG A 253 2.40 -14.19 -5.93
N ASN A 254 3.72 -14.38 -5.86
CA ASN A 254 4.60 -13.99 -6.95
C ASN A 254 4.45 -15.01 -8.07
N PHE A 255 3.99 -14.57 -9.25
CA PHE A 255 3.75 -15.47 -10.37
C PHE A 255 5.02 -16.19 -10.85
N LEU A 256 6.19 -15.59 -10.64
CA LEU A 256 7.47 -16.19 -11.01
C LEU A 256 7.88 -17.34 -10.07
N ASP A 257 7.36 -17.36 -8.84
CA ASP A 257 7.71 -18.39 -7.87
C ASP A 257 6.92 -19.67 -8.19
N GLN A 258 7.64 -20.79 -8.29
CA GLN A 258 7.02 -22.09 -8.49
C GLN A 258 6.11 -22.42 -7.29
N SER A 259 4.84 -22.68 -7.57
CA SER A 259 3.84 -22.99 -6.54
C SER A 259 2.72 -23.87 -7.08
N VAL A 260 2.05 -24.60 -6.19
CA VAL A 260 0.86 -25.39 -6.54
C VAL A 260 -0.23 -24.52 -7.18
N ALA A 261 -0.35 -23.27 -6.76
CA ALA A 261 -1.28 -22.32 -7.36
C ALA A 261 -0.90 -21.99 -8.81
N ARG A 262 0.40 -21.74 -9.08
CA ARG A 262 0.91 -21.50 -10.42
C ARG A 262 0.70 -22.72 -11.32
N ASP A 263 0.98 -23.93 -10.81
CA ASP A 263 0.73 -25.18 -11.55
C ASP A 263 -0.74 -25.34 -11.92
N LYS A 264 -1.65 -25.06 -10.98
CA LYS A 264 -3.09 -25.06 -11.24
C LYS A 264 -3.49 -24.02 -12.29
N PHE A 265 -2.94 -22.80 -12.21
CA PHE A 265 -3.18 -21.76 -13.22
C PHE A 265 -2.74 -22.23 -14.62
N MET A 266 -1.52 -22.76 -14.74
CA MET A 266 -0.99 -23.26 -16.01
C MET A 266 -1.81 -24.43 -16.55
N GLN A 267 -2.21 -25.36 -15.68
CA GLN A 267 -3.06 -26.49 -16.05
C GLN A 267 -4.41 -26.02 -16.61
N LEU A 268 -5.08 -25.07 -15.93
CA LEU A 268 -6.34 -24.50 -16.39
C LEU A 268 -6.17 -23.85 -17.77
N PHE A 269 -5.11 -23.07 -17.97
CA PHE A 269 -4.85 -22.41 -19.24
C PHE A 269 -4.57 -23.41 -20.37
N GLN A 270 -3.72 -24.41 -20.14
CA GLN A 270 -3.34 -25.38 -21.16
C GLN A 270 -4.51 -26.32 -21.54
N HIS A 271 -5.33 -26.74 -20.58
CA HIS A 271 -6.46 -27.65 -20.81
C HIS A 271 -7.75 -26.95 -21.23
N TYR A 272 -7.80 -25.61 -21.20
CA TYR A 272 -8.98 -24.89 -21.68
C TYR A 272 -9.18 -25.14 -23.18
N GLU A 273 -10.40 -25.52 -23.56
CA GLU A 273 -10.79 -25.82 -24.94
C GLU A 273 -11.36 -24.57 -25.63
N GLY A 274 -10.92 -24.34 -26.87
CA GLY A 274 -11.34 -23.21 -27.68
C GLY A 274 -10.79 -21.86 -27.21
N ALA A 275 -11.38 -20.79 -27.75
CA ALA A 275 -10.86 -19.45 -27.51
C ALA A 275 -11.07 -18.94 -26.08
N GLY A 276 -10.02 -18.40 -25.47
CA GLY A 276 -10.05 -17.86 -24.13
C GLY A 276 -8.86 -16.97 -23.77
N TRP A 277 -8.89 -16.37 -22.59
CA TRP A 277 -7.77 -15.55 -22.15
C TRP A 277 -7.57 -15.56 -20.63
N ALA A 278 -6.36 -15.23 -20.18
CA ALA A 278 -6.06 -15.05 -18.77
C ALA A 278 -5.40 -13.69 -18.50
N LEU A 279 -5.57 -13.19 -17.28
CA LEU A 279 -5.00 -11.92 -16.83
C LEU A 279 -4.05 -12.14 -15.65
N VAL A 280 -2.78 -11.80 -15.82
CA VAL A 280 -1.72 -12.04 -14.83
C VAL A 280 -1.14 -10.71 -14.38
N ARG A 281 -1.26 -10.40 -13.09
CA ARG A 281 -0.57 -9.26 -12.50
C ARG A 281 0.75 -9.69 -11.86
N VAL A 282 1.82 -8.96 -12.17
CA VAL A 282 3.18 -9.19 -11.65
C VAL A 282 3.74 -7.93 -10.98
N ASN A 283 4.87 -8.05 -10.27
CA ASN A 283 5.52 -6.91 -9.64
C ASN A 283 6.19 -5.99 -10.68
N ALA A 284 6.50 -4.74 -10.30
CA ALA A 284 7.30 -3.84 -11.14
C ALA A 284 8.67 -4.43 -11.49
N GLY A 285 9.10 -4.20 -12.73
CA GLY A 285 10.34 -4.76 -13.28
C GLY A 285 10.28 -6.26 -13.64
N MET A 286 9.16 -6.95 -13.41
CA MET A 286 9.06 -8.41 -13.59
C MET A 286 8.26 -8.84 -14.84
N ALA A 287 7.74 -7.89 -15.65
CA ALA A 287 6.86 -8.23 -16.78
C ALA A 287 7.54 -9.07 -17.86
N MET A 288 8.75 -8.69 -18.29
CA MET A 288 9.51 -9.45 -19.28
C MET A 288 9.88 -10.84 -18.76
N GLN A 289 10.31 -10.94 -17.50
CA GLN A 289 10.62 -12.22 -16.87
C GLN A 289 9.39 -13.13 -16.83
N ALA A 290 8.21 -12.59 -16.54
CA ALA A 290 6.97 -13.37 -16.57
C ALA A 290 6.59 -13.82 -17.98
N LYS A 291 6.83 -12.98 -18.99
CA LYS A 291 6.66 -13.36 -20.40
C LYS A 291 7.61 -14.52 -20.77
N ASP A 292 8.89 -14.39 -20.46
CA ASP A 292 9.91 -15.41 -20.76
C ASP A 292 9.59 -16.75 -20.08
N GLU A 293 9.12 -16.71 -18.84
CA GLU A 293 8.74 -17.88 -18.07
C GLU A 293 7.49 -18.59 -18.64
N LEU A 294 6.50 -17.82 -19.13
CA LEU A 294 5.33 -18.36 -19.84
C LEU A 294 5.73 -18.99 -21.18
N ILE A 295 6.68 -18.39 -21.90
CA ILE A 295 7.24 -18.96 -23.15
C ILE A 295 7.97 -20.27 -22.85
N ALA A 296 8.81 -20.30 -21.80
CA ALA A 296 9.49 -21.51 -21.35
C ALA A 296 8.51 -22.62 -20.94
N SER A 297 7.31 -22.24 -20.47
CA SER A 297 6.21 -23.15 -20.16
C SER A 297 5.40 -23.63 -21.39
N GLY A 298 5.86 -23.29 -22.60
CA GLY A 298 5.29 -23.77 -23.87
C GLY A 298 4.18 -22.89 -24.45
N ILE A 299 3.98 -21.67 -23.96
CA ILE A 299 2.99 -20.74 -24.52
C ILE A 299 3.61 -19.96 -25.69
N ASN A 300 2.88 -19.88 -26.80
CA ASN A 300 3.35 -19.17 -27.99
C ASN A 300 3.61 -17.68 -27.66
N PRO A 301 4.81 -17.14 -27.94
CA PRO A 301 5.12 -15.73 -27.71
C PRO A 301 4.14 -14.74 -28.33
N SER A 302 3.52 -15.07 -29.48
CA SER A 302 2.52 -14.20 -30.14
C SER A 302 1.24 -14.04 -29.32
N ASN A 303 1.02 -14.90 -28.33
CA ASN A 303 -0.22 -14.96 -27.56
C ASN A 303 -0.06 -14.35 -26.16
N ILE A 304 1.10 -13.76 -25.88
CA ILE A 304 1.43 -13.15 -24.58
C ILE A 304 1.63 -11.65 -24.78
N PHE A 305 0.80 -10.84 -24.13
CA PHE A 305 0.75 -9.40 -24.28
C PHE A 305 1.04 -8.69 -22.97
N ILE A 306 1.99 -7.74 -22.96
CA ILE A 306 2.24 -6.89 -21.79
C ILE A 306 1.41 -5.62 -21.94
N LEU A 307 0.41 -5.45 -21.07
CA LEU A 307 -0.48 -4.30 -21.10
C LEU A 307 0.18 -3.08 -20.46
N GLY A 308 0.38 -2.02 -21.25
CA GLY A 308 0.98 -0.79 -20.76
C GLY A 308 1.19 0.26 -21.84
N SER A 309 1.52 1.48 -21.43
CA SER A 309 1.89 2.59 -22.32
C SER A 309 3.30 3.12 -22.08
N ASN A 310 3.85 2.83 -20.90
CA ASN A 310 5.23 3.10 -20.51
C ASN A 310 5.47 2.30 -19.21
N LEU A 311 6.33 1.29 -19.26
CA LEU A 311 6.69 0.46 -18.11
C LEU A 311 8.22 0.41 -18.00
N GLN A 312 8.72 0.60 -16.79
CA GLN A 312 10.14 0.47 -16.52
C GLN A 312 10.60 -0.94 -16.87
N ASP A 313 11.74 -1.04 -17.55
CA ASP A 313 12.38 -2.30 -17.97
C ASP A 313 11.57 -3.16 -18.97
N VAL A 314 10.63 -2.55 -19.70
CA VAL A 314 9.92 -3.19 -20.83
C VAL A 314 10.14 -2.36 -22.11
N PRO A 315 10.65 -2.94 -23.20
CA PRO A 315 10.79 -2.24 -24.47
C PRO A 315 9.44 -1.75 -25.02
N ASP A 316 9.43 -0.60 -25.70
CA ASP A 316 8.19 -0.03 -26.24
C ASP A 316 7.50 -0.96 -27.25
N GLU A 317 8.27 -1.72 -28.04
CA GLU A 317 7.75 -2.72 -28.97
C GLU A 317 7.04 -3.91 -28.30
N GLU A 318 7.34 -4.17 -27.02
CA GLU A 318 6.72 -5.24 -26.23
C GLU A 318 5.41 -4.79 -25.56
N LEU A 319 5.14 -3.48 -25.54
CA LEU A 319 3.96 -2.91 -24.92
C LEU A 319 2.74 -2.96 -25.84
N THR A 320 1.61 -3.39 -25.26
CA THR A 320 0.33 -3.48 -25.95
C THR A 320 -0.71 -2.63 -25.24
N THR A 321 -1.39 -1.77 -26.01
CA THR A 321 -2.54 -1.01 -25.49
C THR A 321 -3.75 -1.91 -25.31
N ILE A 322 -4.66 -1.55 -24.42
CA ILE A 322 -5.89 -2.35 -24.16
C ILE A 322 -6.74 -2.47 -25.42
N ASP A 323 -6.87 -1.40 -26.22
CA ASP A 323 -7.66 -1.44 -27.46
C ASP A 323 -7.01 -2.28 -28.55
N ARG A 324 -5.68 -2.39 -28.54
CA ARG A 324 -4.99 -3.38 -29.39
C ARG A 324 -5.26 -4.79 -28.87
N PHE A 325 -5.06 -5.04 -27.57
CA PHE A 325 -5.31 -6.37 -26.98
C PHE A 325 -6.75 -6.86 -27.21
N LYS A 326 -7.76 -5.98 -27.14
CA LYS A 326 -9.15 -6.32 -27.49
C LYS A 326 -9.31 -6.79 -28.93
N ARG A 327 -8.60 -6.17 -29.88
CA ARG A 327 -8.62 -6.57 -31.30
C ARG A 327 -7.90 -7.91 -31.51
N GLU A 328 -6.74 -8.10 -30.88
CA GLU A 328 -6.02 -9.38 -30.91
C GLU A 328 -6.90 -10.50 -30.33
N PHE A 329 -7.69 -10.20 -29.30
CA PHE A 329 -8.66 -11.15 -28.76
C PHE A 329 -9.84 -11.46 -29.70
N ASP A 330 -10.31 -10.47 -30.47
CA ASP A 330 -11.34 -10.72 -31.48
C ASP A 330 -10.81 -11.70 -32.56
N GLU A 331 -9.57 -11.53 -33.01
CA GLU A 331 -8.90 -12.45 -33.95
C GLU A 331 -8.69 -13.84 -33.32
N CYS A 332 -8.26 -13.89 -32.06
CA CYS A 332 -8.06 -15.12 -31.29
C CYS A 332 -9.30 -16.03 -31.25
N ILE A 333 -10.50 -15.47 -31.36
CA ILE A 333 -11.75 -16.25 -31.39
C ILE A 333 -11.87 -17.05 -32.66
N ASP A 334 -11.52 -16.46 -33.80
CA ASP A 334 -11.64 -17.09 -35.11
C ASP A 334 -10.65 -18.26 -35.27
N PHE A 335 -9.53 -18.22 -34.54
CA PHE A 335 -8.50 -19.26 -34.55
C PHE A 335 -8.56 -20.22 -33.35
N GLU A 336 -9.56 -20.09 -32.47
CA GLU A 336 -9.71 -20.91 -31.27
C GLU A 336 -8.48 -20.90 -30.33
N GLU A 337 -7.76 -19.78 -30.30
CA GLU A 337 -6.51 -19.63 -29.56
C GLU A 337 -6.70 -19.15 -28.11
N LYS A 338 -5.63 -19.14 -27.32
CA LYS A 338 -5.66 -18.64 -25.94
C LYS A 338 -4.63 -17.56 -25.74
N LEU A 339 -5.03 -16.44 -25.12
CA LEU A 339 -4.15 -15.29 -24.86
C LEU A 339 -3.84 -15.11 -23.37
N ILE A 340 -2.67 -14.57 -23.07
CA ILE A 340 -2.32 -14.08 -21.72
C ILE A 340 -2.02 -12.59 -21.79
N ALA A 341 -2.72 -11.82 -20.96
CA ALA A 341 -2.38 -10.43 -20.67
C ALA A 341 -1.58 -10.34 -19.37
N ILE A 342 -0.38 -9.75 -19.42
CA ILE A 342 0.46 -9.43 -18.27
C ILE A 342 0.28 -7.95 -17.93
N THR A 343 0.15 -7.63 -16.65
CA THR A 343 0.08 -6.25 -16.18
C THR A 343 0.96 -6.05 -14.94
N VAL A 344 1.63 -4.90 -14.83
CA VAL A 344 2.57 -4.59 -13.73
C VAL A 344 1.89 -3.82 -12.60
N ALA A 345 1.02 -2.88 -12.96
CA ALA A 345 0.03 -2.33 -12.05
C ALA A 345 -1.27 -3.13 -12.22
N GLY A 346 -2.22 -3.05 -11.28
CA GLY A 346 -3.58 -3.51 -11.60
C GLY A 346 -4.07 -2.78 -12.85
N CYS A 347 -4.86 -3.44 -13.71
CA CYS A 347 -5.53 -2.71 -14.79
C CYS A 347 -6.26 -1.50 -14.17
N ARG A 348 -5.90 -0.28 -14.62
CA ARG A 348 -6.43 1.01 -14.12
C ARG A 348 -7.92 0.92 -13.76
N ALA A 349 -8.31 1.60 -12.67
CA ALA A 349 -9.72 1.80 -12.34
C ALA A 349 -10.48 2.29 -13.58
N GLY A 350 -11.64 1.68 -13.88
CA GLY A 350 -12.48 2.02 -15.03
C GLY A 350 -12.30 1.15 -16.30
N ILE A 351 -11.27 0.30 -16.41
CA ILE A 351 -11.14 -0.60 -17.57
C ILE A 351 -12.24 -1.65 -17.58
N ASN A 352 -12.96 -1.72 -18.70
CA ASN A 352 -13.96 -2.74 -18.99
C ASN A 352 -13.52 -3.60 -20.19
N PHE A 353 -13.29 -4.89 -19.95
CA PHE A 353 -12.96 -5.87 -20.99
C PHE A 353 -14.18 -6.28 -21.85
N GLY A 354 -15.38 -5.81 -21.50
CA GLY A 354 -16.60 -6.11 -22.26
C GLY A 354 -17.14 -7.51 -21.98
N GLN A 355 -18.37 -7.76 -22.43
CA GLN A 355 -19.11 -9.00 -22.14
C GLN A 355 -18.44 -10.24 -22.71
N MET A 356 -17.96 -10.12 -23.94
CA MET A 356 -17.47 -11.25 -24.72
C MET A 356 -16.13 -11.77 -24.16
N MET A 357 -15.18 -10.88 -23.84
CA MET A 357 -13.95 -11.25 -23.13
C MET A 357 -14.25 -11.88 -21.77
N LYS A 358 -15.11 -11.27 -20.94
CA LYS A 358 -15.46 -11.84 -19.62
C LYS A 358 -16.07 -13.24 -19.72
N THR A 359 -16.87 -13.46 -20.77
CA THR A 359 -17.49 -14.77 -21.02
C THR A 359 -16.46 -15.86 -21.31
N ARG A 360 -15.29 -15.50 -21.83
CA ARG A 360 -14.19 -16.41 -22.18
C ARG A 360 -12.94 -16.25 -21.30
N LEU A 361 -13.09 -15.60 -20.14
CA LEU A 361 -12.02 -15.48 -19.16
C LEU A 361 -11.73 -16.84 -18.53
N ILE A 362 -10.50 -17.32 -18.63
CA ILE A 362 -10.03 -18.60 -18.10
C ILE A 362 -9.65 -18.45 -16.63
N ALA A 363 -8.76 -17.50 -16.35
CA ALA A 363 -8.23 -17.29 -15.01
C ALA A 363 -7.69 -15.88 -14.82
N THR A 364 -7.63 -15.45 -13.56
CA THR A 364 -6.92 -14.23 -13.16
C THR A 364 -5.90 -14.53 -12.06
N TRP A 365 -4.72 -13.94 -12.13
CA TRP A 365 -3.72 -13.97 -11.07
C TRP A 365 -3.46 -12.57 -10.54
N ASP A 366 -3.56 -12.36 -9.23
CA ASP A 366 -3.34 -11.07 -8.58
C ASP A 366 -2.43 -11.18 -7.35
N ASN A 367 -1.30 -10.47 -7.38
CA ASN A 367 -0.29 -10.46 -6.33
C ASN A 367 -0.56 -9.44 -5.20
N THR A 368 -1.69 -8.73 -5.24
CA THR A 368 -2.06 -7.69 -4.25
C THR A 368 -2.44 -8.30 -2.91
N ILE A 369 -1.91 -7.75 -1.81
CA ILE A 369 -2.21 -8.24 -0.44
C ILE A 369 -2.69 -7.14 0.52
N THR A 370 -2.83 -5.91 0.04
CA THR A 370 -2.67 -4.76 0.90
C THR A 370 -3.96 -4.32 1.58
N SER A 371 -5.09 -4.24 0.88
CA SER A 371 -6.37 -3.83 1.45
C SER A 371 -7.54 -4.55 0.76
N VAL A 372 -8.72 -4.52 1.38
CA VAL A 372 -9.96 -5.00 0.76
C VAL A 372 -10.18 -4.33 -0.59
N ALA A 373 -10.10 -3.00 -0.64
CA ALA A 373 -10.32 -2.21 -1.84
C ALA A 373 -9.31 -2.50 -2.95
N SER A 374 -8.02 -2.54 -2.64
CA SER A 374 -6.95 -2.83 -3.61
C SER A 374 -7.09 -4.23 -4.22
N VAL A 375 -7.54 -5.23 -3.44
CA VAL A 375 -7.73 -6.60 -3.93
C VAL A 375 -8.96 -6.70 -4.83
N VAL A 376 -10.11 -6.18 -4.39
CA VAL A 376 -11.34 -6.32 -5.16
C VAL A 376 -11.33 -5.45 -6.41
N GLN A 377 -10.73 -4.26 -6.35
CA GLN A 377 -10.57 -3.36 -7.50
C GLN A 377 -9.61 -3.84 -8.58
N ALA A 378 -8.79 -4.83 -8.25
CA ALA A 378 -7.85 -5.42 -9.18
C ALA A 378 -8.52 -6.51 -10.02
N ASN A 379 -7.83 -7.62 -10.31
CA ASN A 379 -8.25 -8.50 -11.40
C ASN A 379 -9.60 -9.20 -11.14
N ILE A 380 -9.92 -9.56 -9.90
CA ILE A 380 -11.19 -10.24 -9.57
C ILE A 380 -12.41 -9.33 -9.83
N GLY A 381 -12.33 -8.03 -9.50
CA GLY A 381 -13.41 -7.09 -9.78
C GLY A 381 -13.59 -6.77 -11.25
N ARG A 382 -12.56 -7.01 -12.09
CA ARG A 382 -12.68 -6.88 -13.55
C ARG A 382 -13.43 -8.06 -14.19
N ALA A 383 -13.50 -9.18 -13.49
CA ALA A 383 -14.23 -10.37 -13.87
C ALA A 383 -15.70 -10.38 -13.41
N CYS A 384 -16.17 -9.32 -12.74
CA CYS A 384 -17.56 -9.23 -12.30
C CYS A 384 -18.50 -8.80 -13.44
N GLY A 385 -19.81 -8.85 -13.21
CA GLY A 385 -20.82 -8.24 -14.07
C GLY A 385 -21.84 -9.23 -14.64
N TYR A 386 -22.48 -8.82 -15.74
CA TYR A 386 -23.66 -9.48 -16.31
C TYR A 386 -23.28 -10.43 -17.46
N HIS A 387 -22.45 -11.44 -17.18
CA HIS A 387 -22.07 -12.49 -18.13
C HIS A 387 -22.43 -13.87 -17.61
N GLN A 388 -22.28 -14.89 -18.45
CA GLN A 388 -22.62 -16.28 -18.14
C GLN A 388 -21.42 -17.15 -17.72
N ASN A 389 -20.19 -16.64 -17.81
CA ASN A 389 -19.02 -17.39 -17.34
C ASN A 389 -19.09 -17.64 -15.83
N ARG A 390 -19.09 -18.92 -15.44
CA ARG A 390 -19.05 -19.40 -14.06
C ARG A 390 -17.82 -20.27 -13.79
N ASP A 391 -16.94 -20.41 -14.77
CA ASP A 391 -15.84 -21.37 -14.74
C ASP A 391 -14.48 -20.73 -14.47
N ALA A 392 -14.35 -19.43 -14.74
CA ALA A 392 -13.15 -18.65 -14.45
C ALA A 392 -12.64 -18.86 -13.02
N GLN A 393 -11.32 -19.04 -12.87
CA GLN A 393 -10.64 -19.20 -11.58
C GLN A 393 -9.84 -17.96 -11.21
N HIS A 394 -9.97 -17.50 -9.97
CA HIS A 394 -9.36 -16.27 -9.49
C HIS A 394 -8.34 -16.57 -8.38
N PHE A 395 -7.07 -16.36 -8.68
CA PHE A 395 -5.96 -16.52 -7.74
C PHE A 395 -5.64 -15.15 -7.13
N THR A 396 -5.97 -14.95 -5.85
CA THR A 396 -5.84 -13.66 -5.17
C THR A 396 -5.85 -13.82 -3.64
N ASN A 397 -5.76 -12.74 -2.88
CA ASN A 397 -5.93 -12.75 -1.44
C ASN A 397 -7.38 -13.12 -1.05
N LEU A 398 -7.58 -14.39 -0.70
CA LEU A 398 -8.89 -14.92 -0.28
C LEU A 398 -9.47 -14.18 0.92
N ASN A 399 -8.66 -13.84 1.92
CA ASN A 399 -9.13 -13.17 3.14
C ASN A 399 -9.74 -11.81 2.80
N ALA A 400 -9.07 -11.01 1.96
CA ALA A 400 -9.59 -9.71 1.53
C ALA A 400 -10.86 -9.84 0.70
N THR A 401 -10.95 -10.90 -0.10
CA THR A 401 -12.13 -11.23 -0.90
C THR A 401 -13.31 -11.63 0.00
N GLN A 402 -13.08 -12.47 1.02
CA GLN A 402 -14.08 -12.88 2.01
C GLN A 402 -14.56 -11.70 2.87
N ALA A 403 -13.63 -10.85 3.32
CA ALA A 403 -13.95 -9.62 4.03
C ALA A 403 -14.89 -8.73 3.20
N TYR A 404 -14.60 -8.54 1.91
CA TYR A 404 -15.51 -7.81 1.02
C TYR A 404 -16.88 -8.47 0.89
N GLY A 405 -16.93 -9.80 0.75
CA GLY A 405 -18.18 -10.56 0.73
C GLY A 405 -19.02 -10.35 2.00
N ALA A 406 -18.38 -10.39 3.17
CA ALA A 406 -19.04 -10.15 4.46
C ALA A 406 -19.58 -8.72 4.58
N ILE A 407 -18.83 -7.72 4.11
CA ILE A 407 -19.28 -6.32 4.02
C ILE A 407 -20.51 -6.18 3.14
N LEU A 408 -20.51 -6.82 1.96
CA LEU A 408 -21.68 -6.81 1.08
C LEU A 408 -22.90 -7.47 1.72
N ASP A 409 -22.73 -8.61 2.39
CA ASP A 409 -23.83 -9.28 3.08
C ASP A 409 -24.36 -8.47 4.26
N TYR A 410 -23.50 -7.75 4.97
CA TYR A 410 -23.92 -6.83 6.01
C TYR A 410 -24.73 -5.67 5.45
N LEU A 411 -24.29 -5.05 4.35
CA LEU A 411 -25.05 -3.99 3.68
C LEU A 411 -26.40 -4.51 3.22
N ASP A 412 -26.45 -5.71 2.64
CA ASP A 412 -27.68 -6.28 2.13
C ASP A 412 -28.70 -6.54 3.26
N LYS A 413 -28.22 -6.95 4.45
CA LYS A 413 -29.06 -7.21 5.63
C LYS A 413 -29.46 -5.96 6.39
N ASN A 414 -28.56 -4.99 6.52
CA ASN A 414 -28.72 -3.84 7.41
C ASN A 414 -29.12 -2.55 6.69
N THR A 415 -29.05 -2.52 5.36
CA THR A 415 -29.69 -1.44 4.62
C THR A 415 -31.13 -1.79 4.29
N ALA A 416 -32.06 -0.87 4.51
CA ALA A 416 -33.45 -1.13 4.16
C ALA A 416 -33.58 -1.32 2.63
N GLU A 417 -34.48 -2.20 2.20
CA GLU A 417 -34.74 -2.38 0.77
C GLU A 417 -35.25 -1.09 0.13
N HIS A 418 -35.90 -0.20 0.88
CA HIS A 418 -36.50 1.04 0.33
C HIS A 418 -36.06 2.33 1.03
N ALA A 419 -35.03 2.30 1.89
CA ALA A 419 -34.56 3.49 2.60
C ALA A 419 -33.04 3.54 2.76
N ALA A 420 -32.51 4.74 2.96
CA ALA A 420 -31.11 4.96 3.26
C ALA A 420 -30.78 4.61 4.72
N SER A 421 -29.52 4.29 4.98
CA SER A 421 -29.03 3.69 6.25
C SER A 421 -28.07 4.62 6.98
N ASP A 422 -27.96 4.40 8.29
CA ASP A 422 -27.05 5.10 9.20
C ASP A 422 -25.65 4.45 9.21
N PHE A 423 -24.61 5.24 9.43
CA PHE A 423 -23.20 4.85 9.29
C PHE A 423 -22.61 4.20 10.54
N GLU A 424 -23.19 4.42 11.72
CA GLU A 424 -22.58 4.04 13.00
C GLU A 424 -22.36 2.52 13.12
N GLY A 425 -23.39 1.70 12.91
CA GLY A 425 -23.27 0.24 13.00
C GLY A 425 -22.40 -0.39 11.92
N LEU A 426 -22.29 0.27 10.75
CA LEU A 426 -21.46 -0.21 9.65
C LEU A 426 -19.97 -0.05 9.93
N ARG A 427 -19.60 0.99 10.68
CA ARG A 427 -18.21 1.24 11.10
C ARG A 427 -17.71 0.11 12.01
N GLU A 428 -18.47 -0.19 13.06
CA GLU A 428 -18.11 -1.25 14.02
C GLU A 428 -17.94 -2.59 13.30
N PHE A 429 -18.89 -2.94 12.42
CA PHE A 429 -18.79 -4.16 11.63
C PHE A 429 -17.56 -4.19 10.71
N PHE A 430 -17.20 -3.04 10.10
CA PHE A 430 -16.04 -2.97 9.23
C PHE A 430 -14.72 -3.23 9.99
N GLU A 431 -14.59 -2.71 11.21
CA GLU A 431 -13.44 -2.98 12.09
C GLU A 431 -13.35 -4.47 12.44
N GLU A 432 -14.47 -5.05 12.87
CA GLU A 432 -14.56 -6.47 13.23
C GLU A 432 -14.16 -7.37 12.07
N VAL A 433 -14.69 -7.12 10.86
CA VAL A 433 -14.36 -7.89 9.66
C VAL A 433 -12.88 -7.75 9.29
N CYS A 434 -12.32 -6.54 9.34
CA CYS A 434 -10.90 -6.37 9.03
C CYS A 434 -10.00 -7.14 10.00
N GLN A 435 -10.36 -7.14 11.28
CA GLN A 435 -9.67 -7.91 12.31
C GLN A 435 -9.84 -9.43 12.12
N GLU A 436 -11.06 -9.89 11.86
CA GLU A 436 -11.39 -11.32 11.68
C GLU A 436 -10.61 -11.93 10.52
N TYR A 437 -10.57 -11.26 9.38
CA TYR A 437 -9.90 -11.75 8.18
C TYR A 437 -8.40 -11.40 8.12
N ASN A 438 -7.87 -10.66 9.12
CA ASN A 438 -6.49 -10.18 9.16
C ASN A 438 -6.12 -9.42 7.87
N VAL A 439 -6.96 -8.46 7.49
CA VAL A 439 -6.81 -7.61 6.30
C VAL A 439 -6.82 -6.15 6.71
N ASN A 440 -6.09 -5.30 5.99
CA ASN A 440 -6.15 -3.88 6.27
C ASN A 440 -7.47 -3.31 5.72
N GLY A 441 -8.21 -2.60 6.59
CA GLY A 441 -9.44 -1.90 6.21
C GLY A 441 -9.22 -0.64 5.38
N LEU A 442 -7.98 -0.16 5.30
CA LEU A 442 -7.60 1.01 4.53
C LEU A 442 -6.80 0.60 3.29
N ASP A 443 -7.06 1.26 2.16
CA ASP A 443 -6.13 1.23 1.03
C ASP A 443 -4.73 1.65 1.50
N VAL A 444 -3.72 0.86 1.12
CA VAL A 444 -2.31 1.22 1.34
C VAL A 444 -2.04 2.57 0.70
N GLY A 445 -1.54 3.48 1.55
CA GLY A 445 -1.28 4.88 1.27
C GLY A 445 -1.16 5.69 2.56
N LEU A 446 -1.72 5.18 3.67
CA LEU A 446 -1.45 5.68 5.01
C LEU A 446 -1.34 4.51 5.99
N ALA A 447 -0.10 4.22 6.39
CA ALA A 447 0.11 4.07 7.81
C ALA A 447 0.55 5.45 8.30
N ILE A 448 -0.26 6.15 9.11
CA ILE A 448 0.31 7.08 10.07
C ILE A 448 1.03 6.20 11.08
N LYS A 449 2.26 5.81 10.75
CA LYS A 449 3.23 5.52 11.79
C LYS A 449 3.56 6.88 12.36
N SER A 450 2.81 7.29 13.38
CA SER A 450 3.34 8.16 14.40
C SER A 450 4.51 7.41 15.03
N LYS A 451 5.66 7.43 14.35
CA LYS A 451 6.88 7.33 15.10
C LYS A 451 6.90 8.63 15.87
N ARG A 452 6.51 8.53 17.14
CA ARG A 452 7.22 9.26 18.19
C ARG A 452 8.66 9.20 17.76
N ARG A 453 9.25 10.35 17.41
CA ARG A 453 10.64 10.41 17.02
C ARG A 453 11.37 9.58 18.07
N ARG A 454 12.06 8.51 17.65
CA ARG A 454 12.71 7.64 18.61
C ARG A 454 13.55 8.57 19.48
N PRO A 455 13.42 8.50 20.82
CA PRO A 455 14.12 9.42 21.71
C PRO A 455 15.56 9.48 21.25
N ILE A 456 16.08 10.72 21.13
CA ILE A 456 17.37 11.07 20.53
C ILE A 456 18.34 9.89 20.71
N GLY A 457 18.50 9.09 19.65
CA GLY A 457 19.32 7.90 19.71
C GLY A 457 20.77 8.33 19.71
N ASP A 458 21.60 7.75 20.59
CA ASP A 458 23.07 7.85 20.65
C ASP A 458 23.71 8.88 19.69
N VAL A 459 23.60 10.17 20.03
CA VAL A 459 24.11 11.29 19.22
C VAL A 459 25.57 11.62 19.55
N GLU A 460 25.99 11.33 20.78
CA GLU A 460 27.34 11.54 21.27
C GLU A 460 28.32 10.77 20.40
N THR A 461 29.09 11.50 19.60
CA THR A 461 29.98 10.92 18.59
C THR A 461 31.40 10.90 19.11
N TYR A 462 32.01 9.72 19.01
CA TYR A 462 33.41 9.51 19.37
C TYR A 462 34.17 8.96 18.17
N MET A 463 35.41 9.38 18.03
CA MET A 463 36.34 8.79 17.07
C MET A 463 36.89 7.47 17.61
N THR A 464 37.44 6.63 16.74
CA THR A 464 38.12 5.41 17.15
C THR A 464 39.61 5.69 17.30
N GLU A 465 40.19 5.40 18.47
CA GLU A 465 41.61 5.65 18.76
C GLU A 465 42.51 4.66 18.03
N GLY A 466 42.09 3.39 18.00
CA GLY A 466 42.85 2.29 17.43
C GLY A 466 42.21 0.95 17.72
N TYR A 467 42.88 -0.11 17.31
CA TYR A 467 42.44 -1.48 17.52
C TYR A 467 43.58 -2.41 17.91
N VAL A 468 43.25 -3.57 18.47
CA VAL A 468 44.18 -4.69 18.69
C VAL A 468 43.49 -6.01 18.33
N ALA A 469 44.21 -6.87 17.63
CA ALA A 469 43.83 -8.26 17.38
C ALA A 469 44.63 -9.18 18.30
N VAL A 470 43.99 -10.11 19.00
CA VAL A 470 44.66 -11.07 19.88
C VAL A 470 44.07 -12.49 19.75
N PRO A 471 44.89 -13.54 19.85
CA PRO A 471 44.41 -14.90 20.03
C PRO A 471 43.88 -15.04 21.46
N ALA A 472 42.65 -15.55 21.65
CA ALA A 472 42.00 -15.54 22.96
C ALA A 472 42.62 -16.54 23.96
N ARG A 473 43.30 -17.58 23.45
CA ARG A 473 44.04 -18.60 24.19
C ARG A 473 43.21 -19.15 25.35
N LEU A 474 41.96 -19.55 25.08
CA LEU A 474 40.97 -19.88 26.12
C LEU A 474 41.41 -21.03 27.03
N LEU A 475 42.26 -21.94 26.53
CA LEU A 475 42.81 -23.08 27.28
C LEU A 475 44.15 -22.81 27.96
N ASN A 476 44.74 -21.61 27.80
CA ASN A 476 46.03 -21.26 28.39
C ASN A 476 45.87 -20.06 29.34
N PRO A 477 45.48 -20.26 30.61
CA PRO A 477 45.16 -19.18 31.54
C PRO A 477 46.32 -18.20 31.75
N GLU A 478 47.56 -18.70 31.76
CA GLU A 478 48.81 -17.95 31.98
C GLU A 478 49.33 -17.21 30.73
N TYR A 479 48.54 -17.13 29.66
CA TYR A 479 48.97 -16.42 28.46
C TYR A 479 49.13 -14.92 28.73
N ASP A 480 50.34 -14.42 28.50
CA ASP A 480 50.68 -13.01 28.65
C ASP A 480 50.21 -12.16 27.45
N PHE A 481 49.14 -11.40 27.65
CA PHE A 481 48.56 -10.50 26.66
C PHE A 481 49.30 -9.17 26.50
N THR A 482 50.24 -8.84 27.39
CA THR A 482 51.05 -7.62 27.26
C THR A 482 51.94 -7.64 26.02
N LYS A 483 52.14 -8.83 25.44
CA LYS A 483 52.79 -9.06 24.15
C LYS A 483 52.04 -8.45 22.96
N HIS A 484 50.73 -8.21 23.09
CA HIS A 484 49.89 -7.68 22.01
C HIS A 484 49.46 -6.23 22.25
N THR A 485 49.30 -5.82 23.51
CA THR A 485 48.98 -4.44 23.86
C THR A 485 49.45 -4.12 25.27
N THR A 486 49.95 -2.91 25.47
CA THR A 486 50.29 -2.36 26.79
C THR A 486 49.18 -1.47 27.35
N ASP A 487 48.08 -1.28 26.61
CA ASP A 487 46.94 -0.46 27.03
C ASP A 487 46.18 -1.16 28.18
N PRO A 488 46.14 -0.56 29.39
CA PRO A 488 45.50 -1.20 30.54
C PRO A 488 44.00 -1.48 30.35
N LEU A 489 43.31 -0.65 29.56
CA LEU A 489 41.89 -0.78 29.30
C LEU A 489 41.62 -1.96 28.35
N LEU A 490 42.45 -2.11 27.30
CA LEU A 490 42.35 -3.24 26.38
C LEU A 490 42.75 -4.56 27.06
N LEU A 491 43.79 -4.56 27.91
CA LEU A 491 44.17 -5.74 28.70
C LEU A 491 43.02 -6.21 29.60
N LYS A 492 42.38 -5.28 30.32
CA LYS A 492 41.21 -5.58 31.14
C LYS A 492 40.02 -6.06 30.31
N ALA A 493 39.85 -5.54 29.10
CA ALA A 493 38.78 -5.98 28.21
C ALA A 493 39.00 -7.42 27.71
N ILE A 494 40.24 -7.77 27.38
CA ILE A 494 40.62 -9.13 27.01
C ILE A 494 40.33 -10.09 28.16
N GLU A 495 40.73 -9.76 29.38
CA GLU A 495 40.47 -10.57 30.58
C GLU A 495 38.96 -10.84 30.76
N LEU A 496 38.13 -9.80 30.72
CA LEU A 496 36.67 -9.93 30.87
C LEU A 496 36.01 -10.76 29.77
N LEU A 497 36.50 -10.68 28.53
CA LEU A 497 36.02 -11.49 27.41
C LEU A 497 36.42 -12.97 27.59
N ARG A 498 37.65 -13.24 28.03
CA ARG A 498 38.13 -14.60 28.32
C ARG A 498 37.31 -15.22 29.43
N GLU A 499 37.16 -14.53 30.57
CA GLU A 499 36.33 -14.98 31.70
C GLU A 499 34.92 -15.33 31.25
N GLU A 500 34.32 -14.49 30.40
CA GLU A 500 32.97 -14.70 29.89
C GLU A 500 32.89 -15.94 28.99
N MET A 501 33.92 -16.22 28.20
CA MET A 501 34.00 -17.41 27.35
C MET A 501 34.27 -18.69 28.15
N VAL A 502 35.06 -18.65 29.22
CA VAL A 502 35.41 -19.86 30.02
C VAL A 502 34.49 -20.13 31.21
N LYS A 503 33.49 -19.27 31.46
CA LYS A 503 32.57 -19.34 32.60
C LYS A 503 31.86 -20.69 32.72
N GLY A 504 32.27 -21.54 33.67
CA GLY A 504 31.69 -22.89 33.85
C GLY A 504 32.67 -24.03 33.61
N GLY A 505 33.98 -23.74 33.47
CA GLY A 505 35.04 -24.76 33.45
C GLY A 505 35.58 -25.10 32.07
N GLY A 506 35.19 -24.37 31.02
CA GLY A 506 35.68 -24.55 29.65
C GLY A 506 35.04 -23.55 28.67
N PRO A 507 35.48 -23.51 27.39
CA PRO A 507 34.90 -22.64 26.37
C PRO A 507 33.39 -22.87 26.21
N ASN A 508 32.60 -21.81 26.36
CA ASN A 508 31.14 -21.86 26.33
C ASN A 508 30.57 -21.40 25.01
N VAL A 509 29.43 -22.02 24.66
CA VAL A 509 28.64 -21.63 23.50
C VAL A 509 27.97 -20.27 23.73
N LYS A 510 28.19 -19.31 22.81
CA LYS A 510 27.54 -17.99 22.83
C LYS A 510 26.58 -17.83 21.66
N GLY A 511 25.38 -17.32 21.95
CA GLY A 511 24.34 -17.00 20.96
C GLY A 511 23.64 -15.65 21.14
N ASN A 512 24.01 -14.86 22.17
CA ASN A 512 23.41 -13.56 22.50
C ASN A 512 24.47 -12.45 22.45
N ARG A 513 24.20 -11.33 21.75
CA ARG A 513 25.15 -10.22 21.49
C ARG A 513 25.55 -9.32 22.68
N ALA A 514 25.12 -9.59 23.90
CA ALA A 514 25.34 -8.69 25.03
C ALA A 514 26.03 -9.42 26.20
N MET A 515 27.12 -8.83 26.71
CA MET A 515 27.67 -9.20 28.01
C MET A 515 26.75 -8.62 29.11
N ARG A 516 26.28 -9.46 30.04
CA ARG A 516 25.33 -9.05 31.09
C ARG A 516 26.08 -8.67 32.38
N GLY A 517 25.68 -7.57 33.00
CA GLY A 517 26.16 -7.12 34.32
C GLY A 517 26.68 -5.68 34.33
N ALA A 518 26.32 -4.90 35.36
CA ALA A 518 26.65 -3.47 35.46
C ALA A 518 28.16 -3.18 35.37
N ALA A 519 28.99 -4.04 35.96
CA ALA A 519 30.44 -3.92 35.94
C ALA A 519 31.07 -4.12 34.54
N LYS A 520 30.33 -4.68 33.58
CA LYS A 520 30.79 -4.95 32.20
C LYS A 520 30.17 -4.00 31.18
N ASN A 521 29.35 -3.03 31.60
CA ASN A 521 28.62 -2.14 30.70
C ASN A 521 29.55 -1.30 29.81
N TRP A 522 30.81 -1.10 30.20
CA TRP A 522 31.80 -0.33 29.46
C TRP A 522 32.42 -1.05 28.25
N ILE A 523 32.18 -2.36 28.09
CA ILE A 523 32.62 -3.15 26.93
C ILE A 523 31.41 -3.71 26.20
N LYS A 524 31.46 -3.70 24.89
CA LYS A 524 30.51 -4.44 24.04
C LYS A 524 31.19 -5.59 23.31
N ALA A 525 30.54 -6.75 23.23
CA ALA A 525 31.06 -7.92 22.52
C ALA A 525 30.09 -8.38 21.43
N GLN A 526 30.56 -8.45 20.20
CA GLN A 526 29.83 -8.95 19.05
C GLN A 526 30.31 -10.38 18.74
N TRP A 527 29.54 -11.37 19.16
CA TRP A 527 29.85 -12.79 18.93
C TRP A 527 29.52 -13.17 17.49
N VAL A 528 30.55 -13.37 16.68
CA VAL A 528 30.42 -13.78 15.29
C VAL A 528 30.29 -15.29 15.23
N ASN A 529 29.20 -15.76 14.63
CA ASN A 529 28.95 -17.18 14.34
C ASN A 529 28.94 -17.44 12.83
N GLY A 530 28.81 -18.70 12.43
CA GLY A 530 28.86 -19.11 11.01
C GLY A 530 27.84 -18.41 10.11
N ASP A 531 26.68 -18.05 10.66
CA ASP A 531 25.60 -17.39 9.92
C ASP A 531 25.84 -15.88 9.76
N SER A 532 26.73 -15.30 10.56
CA SER A 532 27.04 -13.86 10.53
C SER A 532 28.42 -13.53 9.95
N PHE A 533 29.30 -14.53 9.83
CA PHE A 533 30.68 -14.35 9.42
C PHE A 533 30.79 -13.77 8.00
N ASP A 534 30.25 -14.49 7.03
CA ASP A 534 30.36 -14.25 5.59
C ASP A 534 29.01 -14.33 4.83
N ASN A 535 27.88 -14.36 5.56
CA ASN A 535 26.54 -14.46 4.96
C ASN A 535 26.07 -13.12 4.34
N PRO A 536 25.82 -13.04 3.01
CA PRO A 536 25.33 -11.84 2.34
C PRO A 536 23.96 -11.36 2.84
N GLU A 537 23.07 -12.27 3.28
CA GLU A 537 21.76 -11.90 3.85
C GLU A 537 21.86 -11.07 5.14
N LYS A 538 22.99 -11.19 5.85
CA LYS A 538 23.28 -10.45 7.08
C LYS A 538 24.21 -9.26 6.87
N ALA A 539 24.66 -9.03 5.63
CA ALA A 539 25.49 -7.89 5.31
C ALA A 539 24.72 -6.59 5.61
N ARG A 540 25.43 -5.61 6.16
CA ARG A 540 24.96 -4.23 6.26
C ARG A 540 25.56 -3.41 5.12
N LYS A 541 25.33 -2.08 5.12
CA LYS A 541 25.94 -1.13 4.17
C LYS A 541 27.45 -1.33 3.98
N GLU A 542 28.14 -1.86 4.99
CA GLU A 542 29.59 -2.05 5.02
C GLU A 542 30.04 -3.50 4.81
N GLY A 543 29.11 -4.40 4.45
CA GLY A 543 29.40 -5.82 4.22
C GLY A 543 29.04 -6.74 5.38
N THR A 544 29.50 -7.99 5.26
CA THR A 544 29.44 -9.07 6.26
C THR A 544 30.30 -8.76 7.49
N MET A 545 30.20 -9.54 8.58
CA MET A 545 31.00 -9.25 9.79
C MET A 545 32.50 -9.36 9.54
N LYS A 546 32.91 -10.30 8.68
CA LYS A 546 34.29 -10.43 8.19
C LYS A 546 34.73 -9.16 7.46
N GLU A 547 33.98 -8.75 6.43
CA GLU A 547 34.34 -7.59 5.60
C GLU A 547 34.38 -6.30 6.43
N ARG A 548 33.43 -6.13 7.36
CA ARG A 548 33.39 -4.97 8.26
C ARG A 548 34.60 -4.90 9.20
N ALA A 549 34.95 -6.02 9.82
CA ALA A 549 36.10 -6.09 10.71
C ALA A 549 37.40 -5.70 10.00
N ILE A 550 37.60 -6.24 8.79
CA ILE A 550 38.74 -5.93 7.92
C ILE A 550 38.73 -4.45 7.53
N LYS A 551 37.60 -3.94 7.04
CA LYS A 551 37.46 -2.56 6.58
C LYS A 551 37.74 -1.54 7.70
N PHE A 552 37.24 -1.79 8.91
CA PHE A 552 37.45 -0.89 10.04
C PHE A 552 38.90 -0.85 10.50
N ALA A 553 39.57 -2.00 10.53
CA ALA A 553 40.99 -2.07 10.81
C ALA A 553 41.81 -1.35 9.73
N GLN A 554 41.52 -1.61 8.45
CA GLN A 554 42.18 -0.96 7.31
C GLN A 554 42.03 0.55 7.35
N HIS A 555 40.84 1.07 7.66
CA HIS A 555 40.67 2.52 7.84
C HIS A 555 41.62 3.08 8.91
N LEU A 556 41.80 2.38 10.03
CA LEU A 556 42.71 2.82 11.08
C LEU A 556 44.19 2.71 10.66
N ASP A 557 44.56 1.64 9.96
CA ASP A 557 45.91 1.46 9.39
C ASP A 557 46.25 2.56 8.37
N ASP A 558 45.28 2.92 7.53
CA ASP A 558 45.36 3.98 6.53
C ASP A 558 45.24 5.38 7.14
N LYS A 559 45.09 5.49 8.47
CA LYS A 559 44.87 6.74 9.22
C LYS A 559 43.63 7.53 8.76
N LEU A 560 42.63 6.82 8.23
CA LEU A 560 41.34 7.36 7.89
C LEU A 560 40.46 7.44 9.15
N PRO A 561 39.83 8.60 9.42
CA PRO A 561 39.00 8.77 10.59
C PRO A 561 37.75 7.88 10.50
N ILE A 562 37.53 7.04 11.53
CA ILE A 562 36.32 6.23 11.67
C ILE A 562 35.63 6.49 13.01
N GLU A 563 34.32 6.69 12.95
CA GLU A 563 33.50 6.90 14.15
C GLU A 563 33.34 5.61 14.93
N PHE A 564 33.62 5.66 16.23
CA PHE A 564 33.49 4.52 17.13
C PHE A 564 32.04 4.02 17.19
N ASN A 565 31.06 4.92 17.07
CA ASN A 565 29.63 4.61 17.01
C ASN A 565 29.29 3.64 15.85
N GLN A 566 30.01 3.71 14.72
CA GLN A 566 29.81 2.80 13.57
C GLN A 566 30.26 1.37 13.90
N ILE A 567 31.25 1.23 14.78
CA ILE A 567 31.82 -0.04 15.20
C ILE A 567 31.00 -0.68 16.34
N VAL A 568 30.62 0.11 17.36
CA VAL A 568 29.92 -0.35 18.58
C VAL A 568 28.55 -0.95 18.27
N LEU A 569 27.77 -0.32 17.37
CA LEU A 569 26.38 -0.68 17.07
C LEU A 569 25.51 -0.85 18.34
N PRO A 570 25.26 0.22 19.14
CA PRO A 570 24.49 0.13 20.38
C PRO A 570 23.11 -0.53 20.19
N GLY A 571 22.71 -1.38 21.14
CA GLY A 571 21.38 -1.97 21.17
C GLY A 571 20.33 -0.98 21.67
N ALA A 572 19.05 -1.37 21.66
CA ALA A 572 17.99 -0.53 22.24
C ALA A 572 18.27 -0.29 23.75
N GLY A 573 18.41 0.98 24.15
CA GLY A 573 18.73 1.37 25.53
C GLY A 573 20.23 1.38 25.89
N GLU A 574 21.12 1.18 24.91
CA GLU A 574 22.58 1.37 25.09
C GLU A 574 23.04 2.67 24.41
N TYR A 575 24.04 3.31 25.00
CA TYR A 575 24.66 4.52 24.45
C TYR A 575 26.17 4.31 24.28
N THR A 576 26.76 4.84 23.20
CA THR A 576 28.19 4.77 22.91
C THR A 576 29.02 5.54 23.93
N GLU A 577 28.45 6.59 24.56
CA GLU A 577 29.05 7.28 25.71
C GLU A 577 29.41 6.33 26.86
N ASN A 578 28.67 5.23 26.99
CA ASN A 578 28.85 4.24 28.04
C ASN A 578 29.78 3.09 27.61
N LYS A 579 30.30 3.10 26.39
CA LYS A 579 31.18 2.06 25.83
C LYS A 579 32.56 2.65 25.58
N TYR A 580 33.60 2.08 26.17
CA TYR A 580 34.98 2.49 25.91
C TYR A 580 35.72 1.49 25.00
N VAL A 581 35.25 0.25 24.95
CA VAL A 581 35.82 -0.81 24.09
C VAL A 581 34.69 -1.59 23.42
N THR A 582 34.86 -1.91 22.14
CA THR A 582 34.01 -2.86 21.44
C THR A 582 34.85 -3.99 20.86
N ALA A 583 34.42 -5.22 21.06
CA ALA A 583 35.11 -6.41 20.61
C ALA A 583 34.26 -7.15 19.58
N ILE A 584 34.88 -7.55 18.48
CA ILE A 584 34.35 -8.51 17.53
C ILE A 584 35.03 -9.84 17.85
N VAL A 585 34.23 -10.84 18.23
CA VAL A 585 34.73 -12.13 18.72
C VAL A 585 34.43 -13.19 17.66
N PHE A 586 35.49 -13.63 16.98
CA PHE A 586 35.45 -14.74 16.03
C PHE A 586 35.77 -16.01 16.79
N SER A 587 34.87 -16.99 16.81
CA SER A 587 35.05 -18.21 17.60
C SER A 587 34.28 -19.37 17.03
N ILE A 588 34.89 -20.55 17.03
CA ILE A 588 34.20 -21.81 16.69
C ILE A 588 33.14 -22.19 17.75
N PHE A 589 33.13 -21.55 18.92
CA PHE A 589 32.15 -21.81 19.96
C PHE A 589 30.87 -20.97 19.81
N ASN A 590 30.85 -19.99 18.90
CA ASN A 590 29.67 -19.15 18.67
C ASN A 590 28.68 -19.85 17.73
N ILE A 591 27.40 -19.95 18.13
CA ILE A 591 26.35 -20.64 17.35
C ILE A 591 25.19 -19.70 16.98
N SER A 592 24.70 -19.82 15.75
CA SER A 592 23.44 -19.20 15.32
C SER A 592 22.23 -19.99 15.83
N ARG A 593 21.19 -19.28 16.28
CA ARG A 593 19.89 -19.88 16.65
C ARG A 593 18.94 -20.02 15.47
N ARG A 594 19.29 -19.51 14.28
CA ARG A 594 18.48 -19.65 13.06
C ARG A 594 18.72 -21.02 12.41
N GLU A 595 17.71 -21.54 11.73
CA GLU A 595 17.86 -22.69 10.82
C GLU A 595 18.51 -22.22 9.51
N VAL A 596 19.83 -22.36 9.42
CA VAL A 596 20.65 -21.98 8.27
C VAL A 596 21.76 -23.01 8.04
N ALA A 597 22.32 -23.05 6.82
CA ALA A 597 23.32 -24.04 6.42
C ALA A 597 24.61 -23.99 7.27
N LYS A 598 25.13 -22.79 7.58
CA LYS A 598 26.35 -22.59 8.38
C LYS A 598 25.99 -21.92 9.71
N LYS A 599 25.76 -22.69 10.77
CA LYS A 599 25.42 -22.14 12.11
C LYS A 599 26.65 -21.77 12.95
N ILE A 600 27.78 -22.41 12.72
CA ILE A 600 29.02 -22.30 13.49
C ILE A 600 30.17 -21.97 12.53
N MET A 601 31.17 -21.22 13.01
CA MET A 601 32.40 -20.97 12.24
C MET A 601 33.27 -22.22 12.23
N SER A 602 33.93 -22.49 11.11
CA SER A 602 35.00 -23.49 11.04
C SER A 602 36.33 -22.93 11.57
N GLU A 603 37.28 -23.80 11.91
CA GLU A 603 38.66 -23.38 12.26
C GLU A 603 39.29 -22.57 11.13
N SER A 604 39.06 -22.97 9.88
CA SER A 604 39.50 -22.23 8.69
C SER A 604 38.98 -20.79 8.65
N ASP A 605 37.73 -20.56 9.05
CA ASP A 605 37.15 -19.22 9.10
C ASP A 605 37.87 -18.34 10.14
N VAL A 606 38.20 -18.89 11.32
CA VAL A 606 38.90 -18.14 12.37
C VAL A 606 40.37 -17.93 11.99
N HIS A 607 41.04 -18.96 11.47
CA HIS A 607 42.43 -18.87 11.01
C HIS A 607 42.61 -17.85 9.90
N GLN A 608 41.65 -17.76 8.98
CA GLN A 608 41.64 -16.71 7.96
C GLN A 608 41.70 -15.29 8.57
N MET A 609 40.99 -15.07 9.68
CA MET A 609 41.06 -13.80 10.39
C MET A 609 42.39 -13.63 11.12
N CYS A 610 42.90 -14.67 11.77
CA CYS A 610 44.22 -14.64 12.40
C CYS A 610 45.33 -14.28 11.41
N ASP A 611 45.33 -14.91 10.23
CA ASP A 611 46.28 -14.65 9.14
C ASP A 611 46.19 -13.21 8.66
N HIS A 612 44.97 -12.70 8.45
CA HIS A 612 44.75 -11.33 8.02
C HIS A 612 45.35 -10.31 9.02
N PHE A 613 45.22 -10.58 10.31
CA PHE A 613 45.71 -9.70 11.38
C PHE A 613 47.13 -10.02 11.85
N GLY A 614 47.81 -10.99 11.24
CA GLY A 614 49.19 -11.36 11.58
C GLY A 614 49.38 -11.93 12.98
N ILE A 615 48.35 -12.59 13.54
CA ILE A 615 48.41 -13.21 14.88
C ILE A 615 48.48 -14.74 14.80
N PRO A 616 49.02 -15.43 15.83
CA PRO A 616 49.03 -16.88 15.87
C PRO A 616 47.62 -17.49 15.75
N HIS A 617 47.52 -18.63 15.06
CA HIS A 617 46.28 -19.39 14.95
C HIS A 617 45.75 -19.80 16.33
N ASP A 618 44.43 -19.73 16.45
CA ASP A 618 43.68 -20.07 17.64
C ASP A 618 42.23 -20.40 17.26
N ASP A 619 41.51 -21.09 18.15
CA ASP A 619 40.10 -21.43 17.97
C ASP A 619 39.15 -20.23 18.15
N THR A 620 39.69 -19.16 18.73
CA THR A 620 38.99 -17.92 19.07
C THR A 620 39.94 -16.73 18.96
N MET A 621 39.49 -15.70 18.24
CA MET A 621 40.18 -14.43 18.06
C MET A 621 39.32 -13.28 18.59
N PHE A 622 39.95 -12.35 19.30
CA PHE A 622 39.33 -11.07 19.65
C PHE A 622 39.92 -9.94 18.81
N LEU A 623 39.05 -9.16 18.20
CA LEU A 623 39.39 -7.88 17.57
C LEU A 623 38.74 -6.76 18.39
N LEU A 624 39.54 -6.00 19.13
CA LEU A 624 39.06 -4.95 20.02
C LEU A 624 39.36 -3.57 19.44
N PHE A 625 38.36 -2.69 19.43
CA PHE A 625 38.50 -1.28 19.08
C PHE A 625 38.33 -0.42 20.33
N LYS A 626 39.18 0.59 20.49
CA LYS A 626 39.15 1.53 21.61
C LYS A 626 38.50 2.85 21.19
N ARG A 627 37.62 3.35 22.05
CA ARG A 627 37.03 4.68 21.87
C ARG A 627 38.09 5.76 22.06
N GLY A 628 38.19 6.64 21.08
CA GLY A 628 39.02 7.83 21.12
C GLY A 628 38.25 9.07 21.57
N GLU A 629 38.71 10.22 21.08
CA GLU A 629 38.22 11.52 21.48
C GLU A 629 36.77 11.77 21.07
N TYR A 630 36.11 12.60 21.86
CA TYR A 630 34.77 13.10 21.59
C TYR A 630 34.80 14.15 20.48
N ASP A 631 33.91 14.00 19.49
CA ASP A 631 33.79 14.93 18.36
C ASP A 631 32.56 15.82 18.55
N ALA A 632 32.79 17.01 19.11
CA ALA A 632 31.74 17.97 19.43
C ALA A 632 31.04 18.51 18.17
N ASP A 633 31.78 18.71 17.07
CA ASP A 633 31.21 19.23 15.83
C ASP A 633 30.32 18.21 15.14
N LYS A 634 30.76 16.94 15.03
CA LYS A 634 29.90 15.87 14.50
C LYS A 634 28.73 15.56 15.41
N THR A 635 28.91 15.66 16.72
CA THR A 635 27.80 15.51 17.68
C THR A 635 26.79 16.63 17.47
N ARG A 636 27.23 17.89 17.36
CA ARG A 636 26.36 19.03 17.05
C ARG A 636 25.65 18.86 15.71
N ILE A 637 26.36 18.46 14.65
CA ILE A 637 25.74 18.16 13.34
C ILE A 637 24.69 17.05 13.45
N LYS A 638 24.96 16.00 14.24
CA LYS A 638 23.97 14.94 14.50
C LYS A 638 22.80 15.45 15.33
N ILE A 639 23.02 16.32 16.32
CA ILE A 639 21.95 16.97 17.10
C ILE A 639 21.12 17.90 16.20
N GLU A 640 21.72 18.73 15.36
CA GLU A 640 21.07 19.65 14.41
C GLU A 640 20.34 18.89 13.30
N SER A 641 20.92 17.82 12.75
CA SER A 641 20.21 16.91 11.84
C SER A 641 19.07 16.15 12.55
N ASN A 642 19.12 16.13 13.88
CA ASN A 642 18.08 15.66 14.77
C ASN A 642 17.25 16.82 15.39
N GLU A 643 17.30 18.05 14.87
CA GLU A 643 16.30 19.07 15.17
C GLU A 643 15.17 18.95 14.15
N GLY A 644 13.94 18.98 14.63
CA GLY A 644 12.76 18.63 13.86
C GLY A 644 11.60 18.34 14.81
N PRO A 645 10.35 18.40 14.34
CA PRO A 645 9.19 18.18 15.20
C PRO A 645 9.25 16.78 15.85
N ASP A 646 8.84 16.67 17.12
CA ASP A 646 8.77 15.40 17.90
C ASP A 646 7.92 14.33 17.21
N LEU A 647 7.00 14.80 16.37
CA LEU A 647 6.28 14.04 15.38
C LEU A 647 6.87 14.35 14.01
N ILE A 648 7.69 13.43 13.51
CA ILE A 648 7.99 13.40 12.09
C ILE A 648 6.82 12.68 11.42
N THR A 649 5.85 13.46 10.94
CA THR A 649 4.81 12.96 10.04
C THR A 649 5.44 12.78 8.66
N LEU A 650 6.20 11.70 8.50
CA LEU A 650 6.59 11.24 7.18
C LEU A 650 5.42 10.43 6.63
N ILE A 651 4.73 11.00 5.65
CA ILE A 651 3.88 10.22 4.76
C ILE A 651 4.84 9.28 4.03
N HIS A 652 4.89 8.03 4.48
CA HIS A 652 5.54 6.99 3.71
C HIS A 652 4.65 6.69 2.52
N ASP A 653 5.09 7.15 1.35
CA ASP A 653 4.66 6.61 0.09
C ASP A 653 5.27 5.19 -0.06
N GLU A 654 4.54 4.17 0.38
CA GLU A 654 4.85 2.78 0.05
C GLU A 654 4.24 2.38 -1.31
N SER A 655 3.61 3.32 -2.03
CA SER A 655 3.31 3.10 -3.44
C SER A 655 4.62 3.21 -4.23
N GLN A 656 4.88 2.27 -5.13
CA GLN A 656 6.03 2.33 -6.04
C GLN A 656 5.88 3.44 -7.11
N PHE A 657 5.40 4.62 -6.75
CA PHE A 657 5.25 5.75 -7.66
C PHE A 657 5.70 7.04 -7.00
N SER A 658 6.98 7.15 -6.67
CA SER A 658 7.58 8.42 -6.31
C SER A 658 7.95 9.24 -7.56
N GLU A 659 7.42 10.45 -7.64
CA GLU A 659 7.61 11.48 -8.68
C GLU A 659 9.02 12.09 -8.81
N LYS A 660 10.07 11.45 -8.28
CA LYS A 660 11.42 12.02 -8.32
C LYS A 660 12.17 11.64 -9.59
N GLU A 661 11.69 12.08 -10.76
CA GLU A 661 12.51 12.23 -11.98
C GLU A 661 11.76 12.91 -13.16
N ARG A 662 11.03 14.02 -12.92
CA ARG A 662 10.39 14.79 -14.01
C ARG A 662 10.89 16.20 -14.24
N ASN A 663 11.99 16.60 -13.60
CA ASN A 663 12.70 17.83 -13.95
C ASN A 663 14.20 17.55 -14.17
N LYS A 664 14.52 16.90 -15.29
CA LYS A 664 15.75 17.14 -16.07
C LYS A 664 15.45 16.98 -17.54
#